data_AF-A0A970NIR7-F1
#
_entry.id   AF-A0A970NIR7-F1
#
_cell.length_a   1.000
_cell.length_b   1.000
_cell.length_c   1.000
_cell.angle_alpha   90.00
_cell.angle_beta   90.00
_cell.angle_gamma   90.00
#
_symmetry.space_group_name_H-M   'P 1'
#
loop_
_entity.id
_entity.type
_entity.pdbx_description
1 polymer ?
#
loop_
_entity_poly.entity_id
_entity_poly.type
_entity_poly.pdbx_seq_one_letter_code
_entity_poly.pdbx_strand_id
1 'polypeptide(L)'
;MLTSGLLTTLASLAITAPAPHDHAPVIGLNGAPDYVDVYYLTPEREAVVCESATYRAVVDRLRPGLTSLEAGASRVPLLSDVASITAQAGGVELSSRNAPQPSRHNTWRAGYYYYDAHFLEFDLAAAGEESGVPSELVLHCLPGRLGIQAFLRPGEGVAVEDLAIRLPLAQGGPIDTVPSVGGMILRVGDQWVAVATGPASPTSPVLSVEAGQLVARTHLGTATGPAEHTVYCALIPVATPEEASRVLEAEASPLPGDAFTLEGAVYGGYDAASGLTTIHQAPGLQSFGFEGFYDNPNMRLTAGVQVANDGLPRTLMIRHDTPASVIESAILTDPLGFPLPIQVQSSKNFGGEMEEPVDEHFSESYFPIRLAADETVALDSVHLYEGWGRRRLRQISSIRFFCIYYHLSAGTTETTCFTLPMLFMNVGDGEPRTYGIADYRPLSGETWMGQPQHEHVALQGWLHYFDGEEWRYPRYEGSTIMSAGPLLAWWRQFYRSSDDKVLITMEALEMPQDDETRTFVKLTYDFLEDVTIAGDTRTNLRLLNKGTYIRRVHWDTAAWMAPDGEVRTAPIEQNGEWSVLGKEIRSVNGFACTYPHVDGNDSVIVRRIDGTLNGEPFERLGFSLLGHPDNRTETILTPLMDGGTVQAGSHLELDLVLVPYGSDHSDWQVPYYEACRWGLGPTEASARLGEAGAAALEGDLFGPEVEVLHGQLMRTLPPMVRAESNWARLRFSGGHNAVALVVSGFEKPGVPLLWKGESYLDAHVRGGDWYTTFQDADGTHGYVLAPEVRTTRHGGKWGTMTHDFRVTQVRAEQGVSDVRLENAEVVIEAPAQGLIEVDSPRIWAPGTTTLGDMNRTTAEASLMRTVPLTARSEGEGTRITIQEWASGLRRLTVSGDAPTALTFLHLARNAELSVTIDGIEATRTTDGMGGLVVQVPAGDEVPVVVGLLR
;
A
#
# COMPACT_ATOMS: atom_id res chain seq x y z
N MET A 1 -62.41 25.65 7.86
CA MET A 1 -62.03 24.49 8.69
C MET A 1 -61.61 23.37 7.75
N LEU A 2 -60.31 23.05 7.81
CA LEU A 2 -59.59 21.84 7.39
C LEU A 2 -59.53 21.44 5.89
N THR A 3 -58.32 21.66 5.37
CA THR A 3 -57.64 21.06 4.21
C THR A 3 -56.61 20.01 4.66
N SER A 4 -56.11 19.19 3.71
CA SER A 4 -54.99 18.21 3.78
C SER A 4 -55.27 16.89 4.52
N GLY A 5 -54.77 15.71 4.12
CA GLY A 5 -53.94 15.28 2.99
C GLY A 5 -53.79 13.75 3.05
N LEU A 6 -53.47 13.08 1.93
CA LEU A 6 -52.88 11.73 1.89
C LEU A 6 -52.55 11.38 0.42
N LEU A 7 -51.27 11.50 0.09
CA LEU A 7 -50.62 11.07 -1.15
C LEU A 7 -49.47 10.15 -0.73
N THR A 8 -49.49 8.93 -1.27
CA THR A 8 -48.33 8.09 -1.69
C THR A 8 -47.10 7.99 -0.79
N THR A 9 -46.91 6.80 -0.20
CA THR A 9 -45.59 6.27 0.21
C THR A 9 -45.53 4.77 -0.12
N LEU A 10 -45.06 4.45 -1.32
CA LEU A 10 -44.34 3.20 -1.62
C LEU A 10 -42.86 3.58 -1.55
N ALA A 11 -42.30 3.52 -0.34
CA ALA A 11 -40.86 3.64 -0.15
C ALA A 11 -40.24 2.25 -0.36
N SER A 12 -39.26 2.23 -1.24
CA SER A 12 -38.27 1.20 -1.47
C SER A 12 -37.75 0.58 -0.16
N LEU A 13 -37.86 -0.74 -0.05
CA LEU A 13 -36.92 -1.54 0.74
C LEU A 13 -35.57 -1.46 0.02
N ALA A 14 -34.81 -0.42 0.33
CA ALA A 14 -33.38 -0.42 0.10
C ALA A 14 -32.80 -1.52 1.02
N ILE A 15 -32.42 -2.64 0.44
CA ILE A 15 -31.45 -3.55 1.05
C ILE A 15 -30.14 -2.75 1.03
N THR A 16 -29.90 -1.99 2.09
CA THR A 16 -28.56 -1.48 2.37
C THR A 16 -27.68 -2.70 2.60
N ALA A 17 -26.74 -2.93 1.68
CA ALA A 17 -25.59 -3.78 1.96
C ALA A 17 -25.00 -3.34 3.32
N PRO A 18 -24.57 -4.27 4.18
CA PRO A 18 -23.85 -3.89 5.38
C PRO A 18 -22.65 -3.06 4.95
N ALA A 19 -22.46 -1.88 5.56
CA ALA A 19 -21.24 -1.12 5.39
C ALA A 19 -20.07 -2.05 5.77
N PRO A 20 -19.13 -2.37 4.87
CA PRO A 20 -17.87 -2.90 5.33
C PRO A 20 -17.11 -1.72 5.94
N HIS A 21 -16.07 -2.01 6.73
CA HIS A 21 -15.14 -1.02 7.27
C HIS A 21 -15.64 -0.28 8.53
N ASP A 22 -15.53 -0.97 9.67
CA ASP A 22 -15.21 -0.28 10.91
C ASP A 22 -14.09 -1.01 11.66
N HIS A 23 -13.21 -0.22 12.28
CA HIS A 23 -12.18 -0.57 13.28
C HIS A 23 -10.71 -0.82 12.89
N ALA A 24 -10.21 -0.37 11.73
CA ALA A 24 -8.76 -0.17 11.58
C ALA A 24 -8.45 1.30 11.28
N PRO A 25 -7.57 1.98 12.04
CA PRO A 25 -7.06 3.28 11.63
C PRO A 25 -6.37 3.14 10.27
N VAL A 26 -6.87 3.90 9.31
CA VAL A 26 -6.39 3.90 7.93
C VAL A 26 -5.16 4.78 7.86
N ILE A 27 -3.98 4.15 7.93
CA ILE A 27 -2.72 4.79 7.55
C ILE A 27 -2.89 5.28 6.10
N GLY A 28 -2.68 6.56 5.82
CA GLY A 28 -2.40 7.01 4.45
C GLY A 28 -3.52 6.87 3.41
N LEU A 29 -4.80 6.93 3.79
CA LEU A 29 -5.80 7.50 2.89
C LEU A 29 -6.14 8.89 3.42
N ASN A 30 -5.58 9.93 2.78
CA ASN A 30 -6.09 11.30 2.87
C ASN A 30 -7.62 11.21 2.87
N GLY A 31 -8.26 11.42 4.03
CA GLY A 31 -9.63 10.95 4.33
C GLY A 31 -10.53 10.85 3.09
N ALA A 32 -10.86 9.61 2.68
CA ALA A 32 -11.53 9.24 1.42
C ALA A 32 -12.49 10.32 0.89
N PRO A 33 -12.34 10.78 -0.38
CA PRO A 33 -12.95 10.07 -1.53
C PRO A 33 -12.10 10.01 -2.83
N ASP A 34 -10.85 10.49 -2.82
CA ASP A 34 -10.10 10.72 -4.07
C ASP A 34 -9.30 9.49 -4.53
N TYR A 35 -9.97 8.35 -4.69
CA TYR A 35 -9.37 7.17 -5.32
C TYR A 35 -10.26 6.52 -6.38
N VAL A 36 -9.65 5.64 -7.18
CA VAL A 36 -10.34 4.77 -8.13
C VAL A 36 -10.35 3.34 -7.58
N ASP A 37 -11.54 2.78 -7.41
CA ASP A 37 -11.75 1.38 -7.14
C ASP A 37 -12.12 0.63 -8.42
N VAL A 38 -11.73 -0.64 -8.48
CA VAL A 38 -11.99 -1.49 -9.63
C VAL A 38 -12.32 -2.90 -9.15
N TYR A 39 -13.38 -3.47 -9.69
CA TYR A 39 -13.85 -4.81 -9.36
C TYR A 39 -14.60 -5.47 -10.52
N TYR A 40 -15.00 -6.73 -10.35
CA TYR A 40 -15.68 -7.52 -11.38
C TYR A 40 -17.08 -7.93 -10.94
N LEU A 41 -18.03 -7.96 -11.89
CA LEU A 41 -19.40 -8.40 -11.61
C LEU A 41 -19.56 -9.92 -11.59
N THR A 42 -18.60 -10.66 -12.16
CA THR A 42 -18.58 -12.12 -12.18
C THR A 42 -17.17 -12.66 -11.89
N PRO A 43 -17.03 -13.87 -11.32
CA PRO A 43 -15.72 -14.53 -11.18
C PRO A 43 -14.96 -14.65 -12.51
N GLU A 44 -15.68 -14.87 -13.61
CA GLU A 44 -15.14 -15.03 -14.97
C GLU A 44 -14.64 -13.69 -15.56
N ARG A 45 -14.87 -12.57 -14.85
CA ARG A 45 -14.46 -11.22 -15.24
C ARG A 45 -15.13 -10.76 -16.53
N GLU A 46 -16.40 -11.10 -16.74
CA GLU A 46 -17.15 -10.72 -17.93
C GLU A 46 -17.44 -9.22 -17.98
N ALA A 47 -17.63 -8.59 -16.82
CA ALA A 47 -17.81 -7.15 -16.72
C ALA A 47 -16.91 -6.55 -15.63
N VAL A 48 -16.31 -5.42 -15.98
CA VAL A 48 -15.41 -4.63 -15.12
C VAL A 48 -16.12 -3.37 -14.69
N VAL A 49 -16.03 -3.05 -13.41
CA VAL A 49 -16.50 -1.79 -12.85
C VAL A 49 -15.29 -0.94 -12.48
N CYS A 50 -15.27 0.32 -12.92
CA CYS A 50 -14.34 1.34 -12.46
C CYS A 50 -15.17 2.41 -11.73
N GLU A 51 -14.85 2.67 -10.47
CA GLU A 51 -15.66 3.52 -9.61
C GLU A 51 -14.80 4.50 -8.82
N SER A 52 -15.27 5.73 -8.70
CA SER A 52 -14.72 6.73 -7.80
C SER A 52 -15.87 7.38 -7.03
N ALA A 53 -15.57 8.35 -6.17
CA ALA A 53 -16.61 9.14 -5.53
C ALA A 53 -17.44 10.00 -6.52
N THR A 54 -16.94 10.21 -7.74
CA THR A 54 -17.58 11.10 -8.72
C THR A 54 -18.21 10.38 -9.90
N TYR A 55 -17.82 9.14 -10.20
CA TYR A 55 -18.46 8.34 -11.25
C TYR A 55 -18.41 6.84 -10.98
N ARG A 56 -19.23 6.09 -11.71
CA ARG A 56 -19.19 4.63 -11.79
C ARG A 56 -19.39 4.20 -13.23
N ALA A 57 -18.41 3.51 -13.79
CA ALA A 57 -18.35 3.07 -15.18
C ALA A 57 -18.34 1.54 -15.24
N VAL A 58 -19.17 0.93 -16.09
CA VAL A 58 -19.22 -0.51 -16.29
C VAL A 58 -18.96 -0.84 -17.75
N VAL A 59 -18.00 -1.72 -18.02
CA VAL A 59 -17.72 -2.26 -19.35
C VAL A 59 -17.99 -3.75 -19.35
N ASP A 60 -18.79 -4.19 -20.32
CA ASP A 60 -19.08 -5.60 -20.57
C ASP A 60 -18.16 -6.10 -21.68
N ARG A 61 -17.36 -7.13 -21.40
CA ARG A 61 -16.44 -7.70 -22.38
C ARG A 61 -17.16 -8.42 -23.50
N LEU A 62 -18.33 -9.00 -23.23
CA LEU A 62 -19.16 -9.68 -24.21
C LEU A 62 -19.82 -8.69 -25.19
N ARG A 63 -19.89 -7.40 -24.83
CA ARG A 63 -20.43 -6.32 -25.66
C ARG A 63 -19.47 -5.13 -25.64
N PRO A 64 -18.43 -5.13 -26.50
CA PRO A 64 -17.38 -4.10 -26.50
C PRO A 64 -17.94 -2.66 -26.49
N GLY A 65 -17.94 -2.05 -25.30
CA GLY A 65 -18.55 -0.75 -25.04
C GLY A 65 -18.87 -0.51 -23.56
N LEU A 66 -19.05 0.76 -23.20
CA LEU A 66 -19.45 1.17 -21.84
C LEU A 66 -20.96 0.93 -21.67
N THR A 67 -21.34 -0.05 -20.85
CA THR A 67 -22.73 -0.48 -20.68
C THR A 67 -23.48 0.31 -19.61
N SER A 68 -22.78 0.86 -18.63
CA SER A 68 -23.33 1.79 -17.66
C SER A 68 -22.32 2.89 -17.35
N LEU A 69 -22.84 4.09 -17.14
CA LEU A 69 -22.09 5.20 -16.59
C LEU A 69 -23.01 5.99 -15.68
N GLU A 70 -22.57 6.20 -14.45
CA GLU A 70 -23.23 7.02 -13.45
C GLU A 70 -22.28 8.15 -13.02
N ALA A 71 -22.83 9.31 -12.69
CA ALA A 71 -22.06 10.49 -12.34
C ALA A 71 -22.59 11.19 -11.09
N GLY A 72 -21.66 11.84 -10.39
CA GLY A 72 -21.88 12.50 -9.11
C GLY A 72 -22.04 11.53 -7.94
N ALA A 73 -22.00 12.10 -6.73
CA ALA A 73 -22.23 11.36 -5.49
C ALA A 73 -23.63 10.70 -5.43
N SER A 74 -24.61 11.27 -6.14
CA SER A 74 -25.97 10.72 -6.24
C SER A 74 -26.12 9.59 -7.27
N ARG A 75 -25.02 9.18 -7.94
CA ARG A 75 -25.00 8.12 -8.96
C ARG A 75 -26.07 8.31 -10.04
N VAL A 76 -26.14 9.52 -10.62
CA VAL A 76 -27.10 9.82 -11.69
C VAL A 76 -26.71 9.07 -12.96
N PRO A 77 -27.57 8.19 -13.51
CA PRO A 77 -27.26 7.49 -14.76
C PRO A 77 -27.08 8.49 -15.91
N LEU A 78 -25.93 8.41 -16.58
CA LEU A 78 -25.61 9.22 -17.76
C LEU A 78 -26.01 8.54 -19.06
N LEU A 79 -26.02 7.21 -19.11
CA LEU A 79 -26.32 6.45 -20.32
C LEU A 79 -27.75 5.90 -20.32
N SER A 80 -28.43 5.98 -21.48
CA SER A 80 -29.71 5.29 -21.73
C SER A 80 -29.53 3.92 -22.39
N ASP A 81 -28.36 3.66 -22.97
CA ASP A 81 -28.01 2.44 -23.70
C ASP A 81 -26.47 2.30 -23.74
N VAL A 82 -25.94 1.24 -24.35
CA VAL A 82 -24.50 0.95 -24.41
C VAL A 82 -23.77 2.01 -25.26
N ALA A 83 -22.73 2.65 -24.72
CA ALA A 83 -21.85 3.50 -25.51
C ALA A 83 -21.15 2.69 -26.61
N SER A 84 -21.03 3.27 -27.80
CA SER A 84 -20.44 2.57 -28.94
C SER A 84 -19.29 3.37 -29.54
N ILE A 85 -18.28 2.65 -30.02
CA ILE A 85 -17.30 3.18 -30.95
C ILE A 85 -17.86 2.97 -32.36
N THR A 86 -17.83 4.00 -33.19
CA THR A 86 -18.28 3.93 -34.58
C THR A 86 -17.23 4.53 -35.53
N ALA A 87 -17.08 3.93 -36.70
CA ALA A 87 -16.22 4.45 -37.76
C ALA A 87 -16.97 4.47 -39.09
N GLN A 88 -16.72 5.47 -39.92
CA GLN A 88 -17.23 5.53 -41.29
C GLN A 88 -16.10 5.09 -42.23
N ALA A 89 -16.29 3.97 -42.94
CA ALA A 89 -15.29 3.43 -43.86
C ALA A 89 -15.92 3.03 -45.20
N GLY A 90 -15.43 3.61 -46.31
CA GLY A 90 -15.92 3.30 -47.66
C GLY A 90 -17.43 3.48 -47.86
N GLY A 91 -18.06 4.44 -47.17
CA GLY A 91 -19.50 4.66 -47.22
C GLY A 91 -20.36 3.77 -46.31
N VAL A 92 -19.75 2.91 -45.48
CA VAL A 92 -20.42 2.04 -44.50
C VAL A 92 -20.07 2.47 -43.07
N GLU A 93 -21.07 2.45 -42.17
CA GLU A 93 -20.85 2.66 -40.74
C GLU A 93 -20.50 1.33 -40.06
N LEU A 94 -19.35 1.27 -39.41
CA LEU A 94 -18.88 0.18 -38.56
C LEU A 94 -19.18 0.55 -37.10
N SER A 95 -19.54 -0.44 -36.27
CA SER A 95 -19.83 -0.21 -34.86
C SER A 95 -19.35 -1.35 -33.96
N SER A 96 -18.91 -1.00 -32.75
CA SER A 96 -18.54 -1.98 -31.71
C SER A 96 -19.75 -2.78 -31.22
N ARG A 97 -20.97 -2.26 -31.41
CA ARG A 97 -22.23 -2.99 -31.12
C ARG A 97 -22.45 -4.19 -32.05
N ASN A 98 -21.79 -4.20 -33.20
CA ASN A 98 -21.85 -5.30 -34.17
C ASN A 98 -20.61 -6.20 -34.07
N ALA A 99 -19.74 -6.01 -33.07
CA ALA A 99 -18.50 -6.78 -32.95
C ALA A 99 -18.82 -8.29 -32.97
N PRO A 100 -18.15 -9.08 -33.83
CA PRO A 100 -18.42 -10.52 -33.93
C PRO A 100 -17.92 -11.31 -32.72
N GLN A 101 -16.97 -10.75 -31.96
CA GLN A 101 -16.31 -11.38 -30.84
C GLN A 101 -16.30 -10.49 -29.57
N PRO A 102 -16.23 -11.12 -28.38
CA PRO A 102 -15.93 -10.40 -27.13
C PRO A 102 -14.56 -9.71 -27.16
N SER A 103 -14.39 -8.73 -26.28
CA SER A 103 -13.11 -8.08 -26.02
C SER A 103 -12.29 -8.79 -24.93
N ARG A 104 -10.97 -8.69 -25.05
CA ARG A 104 -10.02 -9.02 -23.99
C ARG A 104 -9.82 -7.79 -23.10
N HIS A 105 -9.95 -7.93 -21.79
CA HIS A 105 -9.59 -6.88 -20.84
C HIS A 105 -8.16 -7.08 -20.36
N ASN A 106 -7.36 -6.02 -20.43
CA ASN A 106 -6.03 -5.92 -19.86
C ASN A 106 -5.94 -4.71 -18.94
N THR A 107 -5.29 -4.89 -17.79
CA THR A 107 -4.93 -3.82 -16.89
C THR A 107 -3.48 -3.44 -17.16
N TRP A 108 -3.21 -2.16 -17.47
CA TRP A 108 -1.84 -1.68 -17.65
C TRP A 108 -1.30 -1.00 -16.40
N ARG A 109 -2.15 -0.23 -15.71
CA ARG A 109 -1.84 0.38 -14.41
C ARG A 109 -3.01 0.17 -13.47
N ALA A 110 -2.73 -0.14 -12.22
CA ALA A 110 -3.73 -0.21 -11.17
C ALA A 110 -3.22 0.35 -9.85
N GLY A 111 -3.91 1.36 -9.35
CA GLY A 111 -3.68 1.89 -8.02
C GLY A 111 -4.75 2.90 -7.65
N TYR A 112 -4.51 3.61 -6.57
CA TYR A 112 -5.49 4.52 -5.98
C TYR A 112 -5.70 5.79 -6.79
N TYR A 113 -4.70 6.30 -7.52
CA TYR A 113 -4.86 7.53 -8.29
C TYR A 113 -5.19 7.30 -9.75
N TYR A 114 -4.65 6.26 -10.36
CA TYR A 114 -4.80 6.05 -11.79
C TYR A 114 -5.01 4.57 -12.09
N TYR A 115 -6.06 4.29 -12.85
CA TYR A 115 -6.31 2.98 -13.41
C TYR A 115 -6.44 3.10 -14.93
N ASP A 116 -5.74 2.20 -15.62
CA ASP A 116 -5.62 2.21 -17.07
C ASP A 116 -6.07 0.85 -17.62
N ALA A 117 -7.28 0.82 -18.15
CA ALA A 117 -7.96 -0.38 -18.61
C ALA A 117 -8.06 -0.39 -20.13
N HIS A 118 -7.55 -1.46 -20.73
CA HIS A 118 -7.57 -1.67 -22.16
C HIS A 118 -8.51 -2.83 -22.51
N PHE A 119 -9.44 -2.58 -23.42
CA PHE A 119 -10.34 -3.57 -24.00
C PHE A 119 -9.94 -3.75 -25.46
N LEU A 120 -9.33 -4.90 -25.74
CA LEU A 120 -8.61 -5.22 -26.97
C LEU A 120 -9.31 -6.34 -27.73
N GLU A 121 -8.78 -6.66 -28.91
CA GLU A 121 -9.10 -7.87 -29.70
C GLU A 121 -10.57 -7.95 -30.19
N PHE A 122 -11.27 -6.82 -30.24
CA PHE A 122 -12.58 -6.74 -30.90
C PHE A 122 -12.51 -5.92 -32.19
N ASP A 123 -13.41 -6.24 -33.12
CA ASP A 123 -13.48 -5.56 -34.41
C ASP A 123 -14.75 -4.70 -34.51
N LEU A 124 -14.64 -3.49 -35.07
CA LEU A 124 -15.84 -2.77 -35.52
C LEU A 124 -16.34 -3.39 -36.81
N ALA A 125 -17.61 -3.80 -36.83
CA ALA A 125 -18.23 -4.42 -38.00
C ALA A 125 -19.48 -3.66 -38.45
N ALA A 126 -19.84 -3.83 -39.72
CA ALA A 126 -21.14 -3.44 -40.22
C ALA A 126 -22.21 -4.43 -39.73
N ALA A 127 -23.47 -4.01 -39.74
CA ALA A 127 -24.56 -4.86 -39.29
C ALA A 127 -24.66 -6.14 -40.13
N GLY A 128 -24.47 -7.30 -39.48
CA GLY A 128 -24.56 -8.62 -40.12
C GLY A 128 -23.30 -9.08 -40.86
N GLU A 129 -22.17 -8.38 -40.71
CA GLU A 129 -20.88 -8.82 -41.24
C GLU A 129 -20.06 -9.60 -40.18
N GLU A 130 -19.34 -10.63 -40.63
CA GLU A 130 -18.49 -11.48 -39.77
C GLU A 130 -17.02 -11.01 -39.70
N SER A 131 -16.66 -9.98 -40.47
CA SER A 131 -15.33 -9.37 -40.50
C SER A 131 -15.43 -7.89 -40.17
N GLY A 132 -14.47 -7.37 -39.40
CA GLY A 132 -14.43 -5.96 -39.07
C GLY A 132 -13.02 -5.39 -39.06
N VAL A 133 -12.88 -4.20 -38.48
CA VAL A 133 -11.60 -3.50 -38.34
C VAL A 133 -11.12 -3.58 -36.89
N PRO A 134 -9.88 -4.06 -36.64
CA PRO A 134 -9.32 -4.17 -35.29
C PRO A 134 -9.37 -2.86 -34.52
N SER A 135 -9.86 -2.95 -33.29
CA SER A 135 -10.15 -1.79 -32.46
C SER A 135 -9.85 -2.03 -31.00
N GLU A 136 -9.77 -0.92 -30.27
CA GLU A 136 -9.48 -0.90 -28.86
C GLU A 136 -10.25 0.23 -28.18
N LEU A 137 -10.71 -0.04 -26.97
CA LEU A 137 -11.30 0.94 -26.05
C LEU A 137 -10.40 1.02 -24.83
N VAL A 138 -10.01 2.23 -24.45
CA VAL A 138 -9.22 2.50 -23.25
C VAL A 138 -10.00 3.39 -22.31
N LEU A 139 -10.01 3.01 -21.03
CA LEU A 139 -10.54 3.80 -19.93
C LEU A 139 -9.38 4.30 -19.07
N HIS A 140 -9.26 5.63 -19.00
CA HIS A 140 -8.34 6.33 -18.12
C HIS A 140 -9.11 6.84 -16.91
N CYS A 141 -8.99 6.13 -15.80
CA CYS A 141 -9.75 6.40 -14.60
C CYS A 141 -8.89 7.17 -13.60
N LEU A 142 -9.29 8.41 -13.30
CA LEU A 142 -8.76 9.25 -12.22
C LEU A 142 -9.91 9.54 -11.22
N PRO A 143 -9.66 9.98 -9.97
CA PRO A 143 -10.72 10.11 -8.96
C PRO A 143 -11.87 11.06 -9.36
N GLY A 144 -11.56 12.14 -10.09
CA GLY A 144 -12.53 13.13 -10.54
C GLY A 144 -12.83 13.12 -12.04
N ARG A 145 -12.20 12.22 -12.81
CA ARG A 145 -12.14 12.32 -14.28
C ARG A 145 -12.11 10.92 -14.89
N LEU A 146 -13.01 10.69 -15.86
CA LEU A 146 -13.03 9.48 -16.68
C LEU A 146 -12.67 9.84 -18.12
N GLY A 147 -11.47 9.48 -18.56
CA GLY A 147 -11.07 9.52 -19.96
C GLY A 147 -11.54 8.28 -20.70
N ILE A 148 -12.15 8.48 -21.87
CA ILE A 148 -12.56 7.42 -22.78
C ILE A 148 -11.79 7.65 -24.08
N GLN A 149 -10.98 6.68 -24.48
CA GLN A 149 -10.22 6.73 -25.72
C GLN A 149 -10.52 5.48 -26.56
N ALA A 150 -10.56 5.64 -27.88
CA ALA A 150 -10.74 4.54 -28.80
C ALA A 150 -9.70 4.61 -29.92
N PHE A 151 -9.16 3.45 -30.26
CA PHE A 151 -8.22 3.27 -31.36
C PHE A 151 -8.83 2.40 -32.45
N LEU A 152 -8.52 2.74 -33.70
CA LEU A 152 -8.89 1.99 -34.89
C LEU A 152 -7.64 1.71 -35.72
N ARG A 153 -7.42 0.43 -36.07
CA ARG A 153 -6.25 -0.02 -36.85
C ARG A 153 -6.69 -0.60 -38.20
N PRO A 154 -6.99 0.25 -39.20
CA PRO A 154 -7.43 -0.21 -40.51
C PRO A 154 -6.37 -1.05 -41.22
N GLY A 155 -6.82 -2.08 -41.94
CA GLY A 155 -5.97 -2.85 -42.85
C GLY A 155 -5.50 -2.01 -44.05
N GLU A 156 -4.50 -2.50 -44.78
CA GLU A 156 -4.00 -1.85 -45.98
C GLU A 156 -5.13 -1.64 -47.01
N GLY A 157 -5.31 -0.39 -47.49
CA GLY A 157 -6.32 -0.04 -48.48
C GLY A 157 -7.72 0.28 -47.94
N VAL A 158 -7.96 0.19 -46.63
CA VAL A 158 -9.21 0.63 -46.00
C VAL A 158 -9.17 2.15 -45.79
N ALA A 159 -10.10 2.87 -46.39
CA ALA A 159 -10.26 4.32 -46.19
C ALA A 159 -11.25 4.59 -45.06
N VAL A 160 -10.78 5.23 -43.99
CA VAL A 160 -11.60 5.65 -42.85
C VAL A 160 -11.82 7.15 -42.93
N GLU A 161 -13.07 7.57 -43.01
CA GLU A 161 -13.48 8.98 -43.12
C GLU A 161 -13.53 9.63 -41.73
N ASP A 162 -14.20 8.98 -40.78
CA ASP A 162 -14.45 9.46 -39.43
C ASP A 162 -14.33 8.32 -38.40
N LEU A 163 -13.91 8.66 -37.18
CA LEU A 163 -13.95 7.80 -36.00
C LEU A 163 -14.63 8.56 -34.86
N ALA A 164 -15.56 7.91 -34.15
CA ALA A 164 -16.34 8.55 -33.10
C ALA A 164 -16.65 7.66 -31.90
N ILE A 165 -16.69 8.27 -30.71
CA ILE A 165 -17.29 7.71 -29.49
C ILE A 165 -18.70 8.29 -29.38
N ARG A 166 -19.70 7.42 -29.26
CA ARG A 166 -21.12 7.81 -29.13
C ARG A 166 -21.65 7.37 -27.77
N LEU A 167 -22.07 8.33 -26.95
CA LEU A 167 -22.67 8.12 -25.64
C LEU A 167 -24.17 8.43 -25.69
N PRO A 168 -25.06 7.42 -25.73
CA PRO A 168 -26.50 7.66 -25.69
C PRO A 168 -26.92 8.18 -24.32
N LEU A 169 -27.36 9.44 -24.22
CA LEU A 169 -27.60 10.08 -22.93
C LEU A 169 -28.94 9.66 -22.31
N ALA A 170 -28.99 9.52 -20.98
CA ALA A 170 -30.23 9.28 -20.23
C ALA A 170 -31.13 10.53 -20.25
N GLN A 171 -32.44 10.38 -20.56
CA GLN A 171 -33.36 11.51 -20.70
C GLN A 171 -34.01 11.96 -19.38
N GLY A 172 -34.11 13.28 -19.17
CA GLY A 172 -34.86 13.91 -18.07
C GLY A 172 -35.25 15.40 -18.26
N GLY A 173 -34.96 16.00 -19.43
CA GLY A 173 -35.19 17.42 -19.74
C GLY A 173 -34.41 17.82 -20.99
N PRO A 174 -34.52 19.07 -21.50
CA PRO A 174 -33.60 19.55 -22.53
C PRO A 174 -32.16 19.49 -22.00
N ILE A 175 -31.26 18.94 -22.81
CA ILE A 175 -29.82 18.98 -22.52
C ILE A 175 -29.39 20.43 -22.75
N ASP A 176 -29.14 21.17 -21.67
CA ASP A 176 -28.52 22.49 -21.75
C ASP A 176 -27.06 22.29 -22.14
N THR A 177 -26.74 22.50 -23.42
CA THR A 177 -25.37 22.48 -23.93
C THR A 177 -24.83 23.89 -24.00
N VAL A 178 -23.68 24.11 -23.38
CA VAL A 178 -22.93 25.35 -23.53
C VAL A 178 -21.57 24.97 -24.12
N PRO A 179 -21.29 25.31 -25.39
CA PRO A 179 -19.94 25.23 -25.92
C PRO A 179 -19.03 26.11 -25.09
N SER A 180 -17.93 25.55 -24.60
CA SER A 180 -16.86 26.28 -23.93
C SER A 180 -15.58 26.10 -24.72
N VAL A 181 -14.55 26.89 -24.41
CA VAL A 181 -13.22 26.65 -24.97
C VAL A 181 -12.77 25.24 -24.54
N GLY A 182 -12.37 24.40 -25.49
CA GLY A 182 -11.87 23.03 -25.26
C GLY A 182 -12.92 21.98 -24.85
N GLY A 183 -14.22 22.28 -24.87
CA GLY A 183 -15.24 21.30 -24.45
C GLY A 183 -16.70 21.72 -24.54
N MET A 184 -17.54 20.93 -23.86
CA MET A 184 -18.99 21.13 -23.77
C MET A 184 -19.45 20.87 -22.32
N ILE A 185 -20.37 21.71 -21.82
CA ILE A 185 -21.06 21.45 -20.56
C ILE A 185 -22.37 20.73 -20.86
N LEU A 186 -22.60 19.60 -20.17
CA LEU A 186 -23.84 18.83 -20.23
C LEU A 186 -24.57 18.90 -18.90
N ARG A 187 -25.90 18.93 -18.98
CA ARG A 187 -26.79 18.66 -17.86
C ARG A 187 -27.59 17.39 -18.13
N VAL A 188 -27.45 16.39 -17.26
CA VAL A 188 -28.22 15.13 -17.31
C VAL A 188 -28.93 14.96 -15.98
N GLY A 189 -30.26 15.13 -15.97
CA GLY A 189 -31.03 15.26 -14.73
C GLY A 189 -30.57 16.46 -13.90
N ASP A 190 -30.14 16.20 -12.66
CA ASP A 190 -29.59 17.21 -11.74
C ASP A 190 -28.05 17.23 -11.71
N GLN A 191 -27.39 16.40 -12.53
CA GLN A 191 -25.93 16.31 -12.58
C GLN A 191 -25.36 17.17 -13.72
N TRP A 192 -24.32 17.94 -13.40
CA TRP A 192 -23.51 18.67 -14.38
C TRP A 192 -22.27 17.87 -14.74
N VAL A 193 -21.92 17.85 -16.03
CA VAL A 193 -20.75 17.13 -16.53
C VAL A 193 -20.00 18.04 -17.49
N ALA A 194 -18.73 18.30 -17.21
CA ALA A 194 -17.80 18.89 -18.16
C ALA A 194 -17.27 17.78 -19.09
N VAL A 195 -17.43 17.97 -20.40
CA VAL A 195 -16.89 17.09 -21.43
C VAL A 195 -15.71 17.78 -22.11
N ALA A 196 -14.50 17.27 -21.89
CA ALA A 196 -13.28 17.86 -22.39
C ALA A 196 -12.68 17.04 -23.54
N THR A 197 -12.03 17.74 -24.47
CA THR A 197 -11.18 17.13 -25.53
C THR A 197 -9.76 17.71 -25.50
N GLY A 198 -9.44 18.45 -24.43
CA GLY A 198 -8.18 19.19 -24.28
C GLY A 198 -8.12 20.47 -25.12
N PRO A 199 -6.90 20.97 -25.39
CA PRO A 199 -6.67 22.13 -26.24
C PRO A 199 -7.22 21.90 -27.66
N ALA A 200 -7.76 22.95 -28.27
CA ALA A 200 -8.24 22.89 -29.64
C ALA A 200 -7.05 22.75 -30.63
N SER A 201 -6.98 21.60 -31.30
CA SER A 201 -6.06 21.28 -32.40
C SER A 201 -6.87 20.80 -33.61
N PRO A 202 -6.36 20.90 -34.85
CA PRO A 202 -6.99 20.27 -36.02
C PRO A 202 -7.24 18.76 -35.88
N THR A 203 -6.52 18.10 -34.97
CA THR A 203 -6.66 16.67 -34.66
C THR A 203 -7.52 16.41 -33.42
N SER A 204 -7.96 17.45 -32.70
CA SER A 204 -8.80 17.28 -31.52
C SER A 204 -10.19 16.81 -31.92
N PRO A 205 -10.80 15.89 -31.16
CA PRO A 205 -12.18 15.47 -31.39
C PRO A 205 -13.15 16.65 -31.32
N VAL A 206 -14.11 16.68 -32.24
CA VAL A 206 -15.22 17.64 -32.24
C VAL A 206 -16.36 17.06 -31.43
N LEU A 207 -16.86 17.82 -30.47
CA LEU A 207 -18.03 17.45 -29.67
C LEU A 207 -19.33 17.97 -30.29
N SER A 208 -20.31 17.09 -30.43
CA SER A 208 -21.68 17.42 -30.86
C SER A 208 -22.72 16.64 -30.06
N VAL A 209 -23.96 17.11 -30.08
CA VAL A 209 -25.11 16.32 -29.63
C VAL A 209 -25.98 15.99 -30.84
N GLU A 210 -26.05 14.69 -31.16
CA GLU A 210 -26.75 14.17 -32.34
C GLU A 210 -27.82 13.17 -31.88
N ALA A 211 -29.10 13.44 -32.18
CA ALA A 211 -30.21 12.56 -31.84
C ALA A 211 -30.26 12.07 -30.37
N GLY A 212 -29.85 12.94 -29.42
CA GLY A 212 -29.80 12.60 -27.98
C GLY A 212 -28.55 11.83 -27.54
N GLN A 213 -27.55 11.71 -28.40
CA GLN A 213 -26.24 11.15 -28.08
C GLN A 213 -25.20 12.27 -28.00
N LEU A 214 -24.31 12.20 -27.02
CA LEU A 214 -23.05 12.94 -27.08
C LEU A 214 -22.13 12.20 -28.06
N VAL A 215 -21.56 12.93 -29.01
CA VAL A 215 -20.64 12.39 -30.01
C VAL A 215 -19.32 13.15 -29.93
N ALA A 216 -18.23 12.43 -29.67
CA ALA A 216 -16.88 12.93 -29.87
C ALA A 216 -16.35 12.32 -31.16
N ARG A 217 -16.03 13.15 -32.16
CA ARG A 217 -15.66 12.71 -33.52
C ARG A 217 -14.33 13.29 -33.97
N THR A 218 -13.43 12.43 -34.43
CA THR A 218 -12.23 12.84 -35.16
C THR A 218 -12.48 12.67 -36.65
N HIS A 219 -12.32 13.75 -37.42
CA HIS A 219 -12.36 13.72 -38.87
C HIS A 219 -10.98 13.35 -39.42
N LEU A 220 -10.87 12.22 -40.11
CA LEU A 220 -9.58 11.67 -40.56
C LEU A 220 -9.27 12.00 -42.02
N GLY A 221 -10.24 12.54 -42.77
CA GLY A 221 -10.15 12.70 -44.21
C GLY A 221 -10.11 11.34 -44.92
N THR A 222 -9.84 11.25 -46.22
CA THR A 222 -9.61 9.95 -46.88
C THR A 222 -8.22 9.40 -46.51
N ALA A 223 -7.95 9.22 -45.22
CA ALA A 223 -6.75 8.56 -44.74
C ALA A 223 -6.73 7.15 -45.32
N THR A 224 -5.68 6.84 -46.09
CA THR A 224 -5.47 5.53 -46.69
C THR A 224 -4.16 4.99 -46.16
N GLY A 225 -4.21 3.84 -45.49
CA GLY A 225 -3.03 3.17 -44.97
C GLY A 225 -3.22 2.60 -43.56
N PRO A 226 -2.26 1.79 -43.07
CA PRO A 226 -2.35 1.07 -41.80
C PRO A 226 -2.06 1.95 -40.58
N ALA A 227 -2.26 3.27 -40.69
CA ALA A 227 -2.00 4.18 -39.59
C ALA A 227 -3.09 4.02 -38.53
N GLU A 228 -2.68 3.91 -37.27
CA GLU A 228 -3.61 3.92 -36.15
C GLU A 228 -4.32 5.28 -36.07
N HIS A 229 -5.63 5.23 -35.85
CA HIS A 229 -6.47 6.42 -35.67
C HIS A 229 -7.05 6.44 -34.26
N THR A 230 -7.14 7.63 -33.68
CA THR A 230 -7.59 7.82 -32.29
C THR A 230 -8.71 8.85 -32.19
N VAL A 231 -9.64 8.60 -31.28
CA VAL A 231 -10.63 9.56 -30.79
C VAL A 231 -10.72 9.45 -29.28
N TYR A 232 -10.98 10.55 -28.58
CA TYR A 232 -11.10 10.53 -27.14
C TYR A 232 -12.06 11.62 -26.64
N CYS A 233 -12.55 11.45 -25.42
CA CYS A 233 -13.19 12.51 -24.65
C CYS A 233 -13.04 12.19 -23.16
N ALA A 234 -13.00 13.24 -22.33
CA ALA A 234 -13.01 13.08 -20.88
C ALA A 234 -14.32 13.59 -20.29
N LEU A 235 -14.86 12.85 -19.33
CA LEU A 235 -16.07 13.17 -18.59
C LEU A 235 -15.67 13.55 -17.16
N ILE A 236 -16.06 14.75 -16.74
CA ILE A 236 -15.70 15.31 -15.44
C ILE A 236 -16.99 15.74 -14.73
N PRO A 237 -17.56 14.87 -13.87
CA PRO A 237 -18.73 15.20 -13.07
C PRO A 237 -18.42 16.32 -12.07
N VAL A 238 -19.29 17.33 -12.02
CA VAL A 238 -19.12 18.53 -11.18
C VAL A 238 -20.43 18.93 -10.53
N ALA A 239 -20.38 19.72 -9.45
CA ALA A 239 -21.57 20.10 -8.71
C ALA A 239 -22.34 21.25 -9.37
N THR A 240 -21.64 22.16 -10.08
CA THR A 240 -22.25 23.36 -10.66
C THR A 240 -21.74 23.67 -12.07
N PRO A 241 -22.48 24.43 -12.90
CA PRO A 241 -22.03 24.81 -14.24
C PRO A 241 -20.84 25.79 -14.22
N GLU A 242 -20.66 26.58 -13.15
CA GLU A 242 -19.49 27.45 -12.97
C GLU A 242 -18.22 26.62 -12.72
N GLU A 243 -18.34 25.54 -11.94
CA GLU A 243 -17.26 24.57 -11.78
C GLU A 243 -16.96 23.87 -13.10
N ALA A 244 -17.98 23.45 -13.85
CA ALA A 244 -17.81 22.87 -15.19
C ALA A 244 -17.01 23.81 -16.11
N SER A 245 -17.38 25.10 -16.14
CA SER A 245 -16.72 26.10 -16.96
C SER A 245 -15.24 26.26 -16.60
N ARG A 246 -14.93 26.31 -15.28
CA ARG A 246 -13.57 26.45 -14.77
C ARG A 246 -12.70 25.24 -15.11
N VAL A 247 -13.23 24.03 -14.95
CA VAL A 247 -12.52 22.79 -15.28
C VAL A 247 -12.25 22.71 -16.78
N LEU A 248 -13.22 23.08 -17.63
CA LEU A 248 -13.02 23.09 -19.08
C LEU A 248 -11.98 24.12 -19.51
N GLU A 249 -11.94 25.29 -18.88
CA GLU A 249 -10.88 26.29 -19.11
C GLU A 249 -9.50 25.73 -18.74
N ALA A 250 -9.40 25.01 -17.62
CA ALA A 250 -8.16 24.37 -17.19
C ALA A 250 -7.70 23.25 -18.15
N GLU A 251 -8.62 22.41 -18.65
CA GLU A 251 -8.33 21.35 -19.64
C GLU A 251 -7.99 21.92 -21.03
N ALA A 252 -8.60 23.05 -21.41
CA ALA A 252 -8.34 23.71 -22.69
C ALA A 252 -6.99 24.45 -22.72
N SER A 253 -6.50 24.86 -21.55
CA SER A 253 -5.24 25.56 -21.35
C SER A 253 -4.43 24.89 -20.25
N PRO A 254 -3.85 23.70 -20.50
CA PRO A 254 -2.98 23.03 -19.53
C PRO A 254 -1.73 23.88 -19.28
N LEU A 255 -1.10 23.70 -18.12
CA LEU A 255 0.12 24.45 -17.78
C LEU A 255 1.22 24.15 -18.81
N PRO A 256 1.84 25.18 -19.42
CA PRO A 256 2.91 25.01 -20.39
C PRO A 256 4.20 24.54 -19.70
N GLY A 257 5.16 24.04 -20.49
CA GLY A 257 6.42 23.51 -19.95
C GLY A 257 7.30 24.54 -19.21
N ASP A 258 7.16 25.83 -19.50
CA ASP A 258 7.86 26.91 -18.79
C ASP A 258 7.25 27.25 -17.42
N ALA A 259 6.07 26.70 -17.10
CA ALA A 259 5.53 26.67 -15.73
C ALA A 259 6.28 25.68 -14.83
N PHE A 260 7.07 24.78 -15.41
CA PHE A 260 7.83 23.76 -14.71
C PHE A 260 9.32 24.10 -14.70
N THR A 261 9.90 24.21 -13.52
CA THR A 261 11.35 24.17 -13.34
C THR A 261 11.72 22.78 -12.83
N LEU A 262 12.44 22.02 -13.66
CA LEU A 262 12.77 20.63 -13.41
C LEU A 262 14.29 20.44 -13.28
N GLU A 263 14.72 19.73 -12.24
CA GLU A 263 16.09 19.24 -12.07
C GLU A 263 16.10 17.71 -12.20
N GLY A 264 16.99 17.16 -13.01
CA GLY A 264 17.06 15.70 -13.23
C GLY A 264 15.92 15.12 -14.07
N ALA A 265 14.97 15.94 -14.54
CA ALA A 265 13.86 15.53 -15.40
C ALA A 265 13.58 16.54 -16.52
N VAL A 266 12.77 16.14 -17.50
CA VAL A 266 12.28 16.98 -18.59
C VAL A 266 10.76 16.91 -18.69
N TYR A 267 10.12 18.02 -19.04
CA TYR A 267 8.67 18.09 -19.17
C TYR A 267 8.21 17.30 -20.42
N GLY A 268 7.31 16.35 -20.21
CA GLY A 268 6.77 15.46 -21.23
C GLY A 268 5.47 15.93 -21.87
N GLY A 269 4.81 16.94 -21.30
CA GLY A 269 3.53 17.44 -21.80
C GLY A 269 2.33 16.97 -20.98
N TYR A 270 1.17 17.53 -21.32
CA TYR A 270 -0.13 17.12 -20.82
C TYR A 270 -0.84 16.27 -21.86
N ASP A 271 -1.32 15.08 -21.47
CA ASP A 271 -2.15 14.23 -22.31
C ASP A 271 -3.63 14.43 -22.00
N ALA A 272 -4.38 14.93 -22.97
CA ALA A 272 -5.80 15.20 -22.83
C ALA A 272 -6.69 13.94 -22.82
N ALA A 273 -6.20 12.78 -23.29
CA ALA A 273 -6.97 11.54 -23.16
C ALA A 273 -6.96 11.06 -21.70
N SER A 274 -5.78 10.87 -21.11
CA SER A 274 -5.62 10.38 -19.74
C SER A 274 -5.80 11.45 -18.65
N GLY A 275 -5.51 12.72 -18.97
CA GLY A 275 -5.50 13.82 -17.99
C GLY A 275 -4.18 13.91 -17.20
N LEU A 276 -3.14 13.19 -17.65
CA LEU A 276 -1.85 13.13 -17.00
C LEU A 276 -0.92 14.24 -17.50
N THR A 277 -0.21 14.87 -16.56
CA THR A 277 0.96 15.70 -16.87
C THR A 277 2.21 14.87 -16.67
N THR A 278 3.00 14.69 -17.72
CA THR A 278 4.17 13.80 -17.70
C THR A 278 5.45 14.57 -17.47
N ILE A 279 6.32 14.04 -16.61
CA ILE A 279 7.73 14.39 -16.53
C ILE A 279 8.56 13.12 -16.75
N HIS A 280 9.61 13.21 -17.55
CA HIS A 280 10.51 12.11 -17.84
C HIS A 280 11.81 12.29 -17.08
N GLN A 281 12.32 11.23 -16.45
CA GLN A 281 13.69 11.24 -15.92
C GLN A 281 14.67 11.61 -17.05
N ALA A 282 15.58 12.55 -16.79
CA ALA A 282 16.46 13.08 -17.82
C ALA A 282 17.36 11.99 -18.45
N PRO A 283 17.58 12.03 -19.78
CA PRO A 283 18.44 11.07 -20.48
C PRO A 283 19.89 11.09 -19.96
N GLY A 284 20.54 9.92 -19.92
CA GLY A 284 21.96 9.79 -19.56
C GLY A 284 22.25 8.97 -18.29
N LEU A 285 21.22 8.63 -17.52
CA LEU A 285 21.28 7.66 -16.40
C LEU A 285 20.81 6.25 -16.84
N GLN A 286 20.60 6.05 -18.15
CA GLN A 286 19.87 4.92 -18.72
C GLN A 286 20.84 3.82 -19.21
N SER A 287 21.09 2.81 -18.38
CA SER A 287 21.49 1.44 -18.82
C SER A 287 21.76 0.51 -17.63
N PHE A 288 21.06 0.67 -16.51
CA PHE A 288 21.19 -0.28 -15.41
C PHE A 288 20.05 -1.30 -15.53
N GLY A 289 20.41 -2.57 -15.73
CA GLY A 289 19.55 -3.67 -15.35
C GLY A 289 19.33 -3.67 -13.83
N PHE A 290 18.54 -4.62 -13.34
CA PHE A 290 18.24 -4.71 -11.91
C PHE A 290 19.51 -4.80 -11.04
N GLU A 291 20.58 -5.41 -11.56
CA GLU A 291 21.86 -5.62 -10.86
C GLU A 291 22.50 -4.30 -10.40
N GLY A 292 22.40 -3.24 -11.21
CA GLY A 292 22.99 -1.94 -10.87
C GLY A 292 22.36 -1.34 -9.60
N PHE A 293 21.06 -1.54 -9.41
CA PHE A 293 20.32 -1.10 -8.23
C PHE A 293 20.50 -2.07 -7.05
N TYR A 294 20.54 -3.37 -7.32
CA TYR A 294 20.82 -4.41 -6.31
C TYR A 294 22.18 -4.20 -5.64
N ASP A 295 23.24 -3.97 -6.44
CA ASP A 295 24.60 -3.75 -5.95
C ASP A 295 24.78 -2.37 -5.26
N ASN A 296 23.89 -1.42 -5.57
CA ASN A 296 23.94 -0.05 -5.04
C ASN A 296 22.61 0.30 -4.35
N PRO A 297 22.34 -0.24 -3.15
CA PRO A 297 20.99 -0.23 -2.56
C PRO A 297 20.40 1.17 -2.29
N ASN A 298 21.25 2.20 -2.23
CA ASN A 298 20.86 3.58 -1.98
C ASN A 298 20.94 4.47 -3.25
N MET A 299 21.08 3.86 -4.43
CA MET A 299 20.90 4.55 -5.70
C MET A 299 19.42 4.92 -5.86
N ARG A 300 19.17 6.16 -6.26
CA ARG A 300 17.83 6.74 -6.45
C ARG A 300 17.85 7.56 -7.73
N LEU A 301 16.72 7.61 -8.41
CA LEU A 301 16.49 8.59 -9.46
C LEU A 301 15.55 9.65 -8.92
N THR A 302 16.00 10.90 -8.94
CA THR A 302 15.29 12.03 -8.35
C THR A 302 15.01 13.05 -9.43
N ALA A 303 13.77 13.54 -9.45
CA ALA A 303 13.35 14.71 -10.19
C ALA A 303 12.97 15.82 -9.21
N GLY A 304 13.73 16.91 -9.21
CA GLY A 304 13.32 18.13 -8.52
C GLY A 304 12.24 18.83 -9.32
N VAL A 305 11.10 19.11 -8.70
CA VAL A 305 9.90 19.63 -9.37
C VAL A 305 9.48 20.93 -8.70
N GLN A 306 9.54 22.03 -9.44
CA GLN A 306 8.88 23.27 -9.08
C GLN A 306 7.83 23.63 -10.13
N VAL A 307 6.61 23.89 -9.68
CA VAL A 307 5.47 24.24 -10.55
C VAL A 307 4.95 25.61 -10.14
N ALA A 308 4.95 26.56 -11.08
CA ALA A 308 4.30 27.85 -10.94
C ALA A 308 2.92 27.80 -11.59
N ASN A 309 1.87 27.95 -10.80
CA ASN A 309 0.50 27.92 -11.28
C ASN A 309 0.09 29.26 -11.91
N ASP A 310 -0.98 29.24 -12.69
CA ASP A 310 -1.63 30.42 -13.25
C ASP A 310 -2.82 30.89 -12.39
N GLY A 311 -3.60 31.84 -12.90
CA GLY A 311 -4.74 32.41 -12.17
C GLY A 311 -5.91 31.46 -11.91
N LEU A 312 -5.82 30.18 -12.30
CA LEU A 312 -6.83 29.16 -12.05
C LEU A 312 -6.36 28.16 -10.99
N PRO A 313 -7.20 27.78 -10.01
CA PRO A 313 -6.87 26.64 -9.15
C PRO A 313 -6.85 25.34 -9.95
N ARG A 314 -5.86 24.48 -9.71
CA ARG A 314 -5.64 23.23 -10.47
C ARG A 314 -5.33 22.04 -9.57
N THR A 315 -5.71 20.86 -10.05
CA THR A 315 -5.20 19.58 -9.55
C THR A 315 -4.52 18.90 -10.72
N LEU A 316 -3.19 18.79 -10.66
CA LEU A 316 -2.40 18.08 -11.66
C LEU A 316 -2.22 16.64 -11.21
N MET A 317 -2.48 15.68 -12.09
CA MET A 317 -2.01 14.31 -11.88
C MET A 317 -0.66 14.15 -12.59
N ILE A 318 0.41 14.02 -11.82
CA ILE A 318 1.77 13.88 -12.36
C ILE A 318 2.04 12.40 -12.62
N ARG A 319 2.49 12.10 -13.84
CA ARG A 319 3.20 10.85 -14.18
C ARG A 319 4.69 11.18 -14.24
N HIS A 320 5.48 10.57 -13.37
CA HIS A 320 6.94 10.60 -13.46
C HIS A 320 7.42 9.23 -13.93
N ASP A 321 8.00 9.16 -15.12
CA ASP A 321 8.51 7.92 -15.70
C ASP A 321 10.03 7.88 -15.79
N THR A 322 10.55 6.65 -15.82
CA THR A 322 11.96 6.33 -15.94
C THR A 322 12.16 5.19 -16.94
N PRO A 323 13.26 5.19 -17.71
CA PRO A 323 13.67 4.05 -18.52
C PRO A 323 14.10 2.82 -17.69
N ALA A 324 14.30 2.96 -16.37
CA ALA A 324 14.73 1.86 -15.51
C ALA A 324 13.54 0.93 -15.22
N SER A 325 13.42 -0.19 -15.94
CA SER A 325 12.27 -1.13 -15.94
C SER A 325 12.03 -1.92 -14.65
N VAL A 326 12.46 -1.42 -13.50
CA VAL A 326 12.48 -2.13 -12.21
C VAL A 326 12.16 -1.19 -11.04
N ILE A 327 11.37 -0.14 -11.25
CA ILE A 327 10.91 0.71 -10.13
C ILE A 327 10.12 -0.15 -9.15
N GLU A 328 10.45 -0.08 -7.86
CA GLU A 328 9.75 -0.84 -6.82
C GLU A 328 8.84 0.05 -5.98
N SER A 329 9.23 1.31 -5.83
CA SER A 329 8.55 2.29 -5.02
C SER A 329 8.90 3.70 -5.47
N ALA A 330 8.10 4.66 -5.05
CA ALA A 330 8.43 6.07 -5.14
C ALA A 330 7.94 6.80 -3.90
N ILE A 331 8.56 7.94 -3.61
CA ILE A 331 8.17 8.83 -2.52
C ILE A 331 8.33 10.29 -2.95
N LEU A 332 7.51 11.17 -2.38
CA LEU A 332 7.70 12.60 -2.51
C LEU A 332 8.41 13.14 -1.28
N THR A 333 9.39 14.01 -1.48
CA THR A 333 10.05 14.74 -0.39
C THR A 333 9.90 16.24 -0.59
N ASP A 334 10.08 16.99 0.49
CA ASP A 334 10.39 18.42 0.34
C ASP A 334 11.76 18.60 -0.35
N PRO A 335 12.12 19.81 -0.78
CA PRO A 335 13.44 20.08 -1.37
C PRO A 335 14.63 19.88 -0.42
N LEU A 336 14.39 19.59 0.86
CA LEU A 336 15.42 19.25 1.85
C LEU A 336 15.60 17.73 1.99
N GLY A 337 14.81 16.93 1.28
CA GLY A 337 14.91 15.47 1.23
C GLY A 337 14.04 14.74 2.28
N PHE A 338 13.09 15.41 2.93
CA PHE A 338 12.23 14.80 3.95
C PHE A 338 10.84 14.40 3.39
N PRO A 339 10.36 13.17 3.65
CA PRO A 339 9.09 12.65 3.16
C PRO A 339 7.84 13.51 3.43
N LEU A 340 7.12 13.83 2.36
CA LEU A 340 5.79 14.44 2.40
C LEU A 340 4.72 13.37 2.70
N PRO A 341 3.59 13.74 3.35
CA PRO A 341 2.48 12.82 3.63
C PRO A 341 1.61 12.56 2.39
N ILE A 342 2.23 12.37 1.23
CA ILE A 342 1.55 12.09 -0.05
C ILE A 342 2.01 10.71 -0.50
N GLN A 343 1.07 9.76 -0.56
CA GLN A 343 1.34 8.43 -1.09
C GLN A 343 1.64 8.53 -2.59
N VAL A 344 2.53 7.67 -3.10
CA VAL A 344 2.86 7.62 -4.54
C VAL A 344 2.55 6.24 -5.12
N GLN A 345 1.69 6.22 -6.15
CA GLN A 345 1.34 4.97 -6.82
C GLN A 345 2.49 4.59 -7.74
N SER A 346 2.99 3.36 -7.65
CA SER A 346 4.05 2.85 -8.53
C SER A 346 3.51 1.79 -9.48
N SER A 347 3.90 1.84 -10.75
CA SER A 347 3.52 0.86 -11.77
C SER A 347 4.75 0.53 -12.61
N LYS A 348 4.94 -0.75 -12.94
CA LYS A 348 6.08 -1.22 -13.71
C LYS A 348 5.69 -2.34 -14.67
N ASN A 349 6.51 -2.59 -15.67
CA ASN A 349 6.49 -3.83 -16.44
C ASN A 349 7.92 -4.19 -16.85
N PHE A 350 8.31 -5.45 -16.67
CA PHE A 350 9.67 -5.90 -16.97
C PHE A 350 9.93 -5.94 -18.49
N GLY A 351 8.92 -6.37 -19.25
CA GLY A 351 9.02 -6.56 -20.70
C GLY A 351 9.83 -7.81 -21.08
N GLY A 352 9.45 -8.46 -22.18
CA GLY A 352 10.14 -9.64 -22.73
C GLY A 352 9.74 -10.97 -22.11
N GLU A 353 8.77 -10.99 -21.19
CA GLU A 353 8.19 -12.20 -20.59
C GLU A 353 7.14 -12.86 -21.51
N MET A 354 6.66 -12.12 -22.52
CA MET A 354 5.70 -12.58 -23.54
C MET A 354 4.35 -13.08 -22.95
N GLU A 355 4.01 -12.63 -21.74
CA GLU A 355 2.75 -12.98 -21.08
C GLU A 355 1.55 -12.24 -21.70
N GLU A 356 1.80 -11.05 -22.27
CA GLU A 356 0.80 -10.19 -22.89
C GLU A 356 1.09 -9.94 -24.39
N PRO A 357 0.05 -9.74 -25.23
CA PRO A 357 0.22 -9.49 -26.67
C PRO A 357 1.10 -8.28 -27.00
N VAL A 358 1.13 -7.31 -26.09
CA VAL A 358 2.03 -6.16 -26.11
C VAL A 358 2.72 -6.16 -24.75
N ASP A 359 4.05 -6.28 -24.77
CA ASP A 359 4.86 -6.50 -23.57
C ASP A 359 6.01 -5.49 -23.49
N GLU A 360 5.62 -4.21 -23.57
CA GLU A 360 6.55 -3.09 -23.47
C GLU A 360 6.91 -2.85 -21.99
N HIS A 361 8.20 -2.61 -21.75
CA HIS A 361 8.67 -2.25 -20.43
C HIS A 361 8.25 -0.83 -20.05
N PHE A 362 7.97 -0.59 -18.78
CA PHE A 362 7.81 0.75 -18.24
C PHE A 362 8.10 0.78 -16.74
N SER A 363 8.34 1.97 -16.21
CA SER A 363 8.49 2.22 -14.77
C SER A 363 8.07 3.64 -14.46
N GLU A 364 6.99 3.75 -13.69
CA GLU A 364 6.18 4.94 -13.60
C GLU A 364 5.70 5.15 -12.16
N SER A 365 5.63 6.41 -11.75
CA SER A 365 5.03 6.80 -10.48
C SER A 365 3.97 7.89 -10.70
N TYR A 366 2.89 7.84 -9.93
CA TYR A 366 1.73 8.71 -10.07
C TYR A 366 1.41 9.40 -8.75
N PHE A 367 1.22 10.73 -8.80
CA PHE A 367 0.88 11.52 -7.61
C PHE A 367 0.18 12.84 -7.98
N PRO A 368 -0.75 13.32 -7.14
CA PRO A 368 -1.41 14.60 -7.36
C PRO A 368 -0.59 15.78 -6.83
N ILE A 369 -0.67 16.91 -7.51
CA ILE A 369 -0.29 18.23 -7.00
C ILE A 369 -1.52 19.13 -7.06
N ARG A 370 -1.97 19.61 -5.90
CA ARG A 370 -3.06 20.60 -5.79
C ARG A 370 -2.44 22.00 -5.68
N LEU A 371 -2.91 22.92 -6.51
CA LEU A 371 -2.39 24.27 -6.63
C LEU A 371 -3.54 25.29 -6.51
N ALA A 372 -3.41 26.24 -5.60
CA ALA A 372 -4.23 27.44 -5.59
C ALA A 372 -3.83 28.37 -6.76
N ALA A 373 -4.70 29.31 -7.11
CA ALA A 373 -4.39 30.31 -8.13
C ALA A 373 -3.10 31.08 -7.76
N ASP A 374 -2.23 31.25 -8.75
CA ASP A 374 -0.93 31.92 -8.68
C ASP A 374 0.06 31.31 -7.66
N GLU A 375 -0.20 30.10 -7.16
CA GLU A 375 0.67 29.40 -6.21
C GLU A 375 1.90 28.82 -6.90
N THR A 376 3.03 28.77 -6.18
CA THR A 376 4.20 28.00 -6.59
C THR A 376 4.52 26.95 -5.54
N VAL A 377 4.64 25.69 -5.96
CA VAL A 377 5.00 24.54 -5.11
C VAL A 377 6.32 23.95 -5.58
N ALA A 378 7.15 23.50 -4.64
CA ALA A 378 8.38 22.77 -4.89
C ALA A 378 8.44 21.49 -4.07
N LEU A 379 8.87 20.39 -4.70
CA LEU A 379 9.03 19.07 -4.11
C LEU A 379 10.01 18.24 -4.94
N ASP A 380 10.49 17.13 -4.41
CA ASP A 380 11.24 16.13 -5.17
C ASP A 380 10.39 14.85 -5.34
N SER A 381 10.38 14.29 -6.55
CA SER A 381 9.86 12.96 -6.83
C SER A 381 11.03 11.98 -6.90
N VAL A 382 11.03 10.98 -6.02
CA VAL A 382 12.16 10.06 -5.83
C VAL A 382 11.71 8.63 -6.14
N HIS A 383 12.27 8.05 -7.21
CA HIS A 383 12.12 6.62 -7.53
C HIS A 383 13.11 5.79 -6.74
N LEU A 384 12.59 4.71 -6.15
CA LEU A 384 13.28 3.79 -5.26
C LEU A 384 13.29 2.37 -5.87
N TYR A 385 14.40 1.66 -5.66
CA TYR A 385 14.67 0.37 -6.29
C TYR A 385 15.00 -0.71 -5.25
N GLU A 386 16.12 -0.61 -4.54
CA GLU A 386 16.56 -1.65 -3.60
C GLU A 386 16.34 -1.27 -2.13
N GLY A 387 16.69 -0.04 -1.73
CA GLY A 387 16.62 0.37 -0.32
C GLY A 387 16.07 1.77 -0.05
N TRP A 388 15.56 1.94 1.17
CA TRP A 388 15.17 3.21 1.79
C TRP A 388 15.83 3.33 3.17
N GLY A 389 16.79 4.25 3.29
CA GLY A 389 17.74 4.25 4.40
C GLY A 389 18.54 2.93 4.44
N ARG A 390 18.68 2.33 5.63
CA ARG A 390 19.38 1.04 5.80
C ARG A 390 18.49 -0.19 5.63
N ARG A 391 17.29 -0.05 5.06
CA ARG A 391 16.33 -1.16 4.88
C ARG A 391 16.08 -1.43 3.42
N ARG A 392 15.89 -2.71 3.07
CA ARG A 392 15.29 -3.09 1.79
C ARG A 392 13.88 -2.54 1.70
N LEU A 393 13.47 -2.18 0.49
CA LEU A 393 12.11 -1.71 0.25
C LEU A 393 11.10 -2.83 0.47
N ARG A 394 9.90 -2.42 0.87
CA ARG A 394 8.70 -3.25 0.80
C ARG A 394 7.50 -2.38 0.47
N GLN A 395 6.94 -2.55 -0.72
CA GLN A 395 5.82 -1.76 -1.23
C GLN A 395 4.95 -2.57 -2.20
N ILE A 396 3.75 -2.04 -2.48
CA ILE A 396 2.85 -2.46 -3.54
C ILE A 396 3.14 -1.66 -4.82
N SER A 397 3.44 -2.36 -5.91
CA SER A 397 3.43 -1.81 -7.28
C SER A 397 2.41 -2.59 -8.12
N SER A 398 1.92 -2.01 -9.22
CA SER A 398 1.12 -2.77 -10.20
C SER A 398 1.94 -3.14 -11.43
N ILE A 399 1.60 -4.27 -12.04
CA ILE A 399 2.15 -4.71 -13.31
C ILE A 399 1.07 -4.83 -14.37
N ARG A 400 1.49 -4.71 -15.63
CA ARG A 400 0.63 -4.98 -16.77
C ARG A 400 0.26 -6.46 -16.79
N PHE A 401 -1.04 -6.75 -16.82
CA PHE A 401 -1.54 -8.12 -16.87
C PHE A 401 -2.98 -8.17 -17.38
N PHE A 402 -3.47 -9.34 -17.81
CA PHE A 402 -4.87 -9.54 -18.24
C PHE A 402 -5.90 -9.39 -17.09
N CYS A 403 -5.45 -9.02 -15.89
CA CYS A 403 -6.29 -8.51 -14.80
C CYS A 403 -5.47 -7.65 -13.83
N ILE A 404 -6.12 -7.18 -12.77
CA ILE A 404 -5.43 -6.40 -11.74
C ILE A 404 -4.43 -7.30 -11.01
N TYR A 405 -3.17 -6.85 -10.95
CA TYR A 405 -2.04 -7.58 -10.42
C TYR A 405 -1.18 -6.66 -9.55
N TYR A 406 -1.08 -6.98 -8.26
CA TYR A 406 -0.19 -6.30 -7.32
C TYR A 406 1.09 -7.10 -7.16
N HIS A 407 2.21 -6.46 -7.49
CA HIS A 407 3.54 -6.98 -7.35
C HIS A 407 4.18 -6.46 -6.06
N LEU A 408 4.69 -7.37 -5.23
CA LEU A 408 5.50 -7.04 -4.06
C LEU A 408 6.93 -7.53 -4.22
N SER A 409 7.84 -6.76 -3.65
CA SER A 409 9.27 -6.96 -3.79
C SER A 409 10.02 -6.63 -2.51
N ALA A 410 11.18 -7.26 -2.34
CA ALA A 410 12.15 -6.99 -1.29
C ALA A 410 13.33 -6.25 -1.91
N GLY A 411 13.26 -4.92 -1.95
CA GLY A 411 14.10 -4.18 -2.88
C GLY A 411 13.79 -4.59 -4.31
N THR A 412 14.81 -4.76 -5.15
CA THR A 412 14.62 -5.08 -6.57
C THR A 412 14.06 -6.48 -6.83
N THR A 413 14.19 -7.42 -5.88
CA THR A 413 13.78 -8.81 -6.08
C THR A 413 12.30 -9.06 -5.78
N GLU A 414 11.59 -9.71 -6.70
CA GLU A 414 10.19 -10.12 -6.54
C GLU A 414 10.04 -11.16 -5.41
N THR A 415 9.01 -11.00 -4.57
CA THR A 415 8.73 -11.94 -3.47
C THR A 415 7.36 -12.60 -3.59
N THR A 416 6.31 -11.79 -3.47
CA THR A 416 4.93 -12.27 -3.44
C THR A 416 4.08 -11.40 -4.34
N CYS A 417 3.23 -12.00 -5.15
CA CYS A 417 2.37 -11.27 -6.08
C CYS A 417 0.93 -11.73 -6.02
N PHE A 418 0.02 -10.77 -6.15
CA PHE A 418 -1.40 -10.97 -5.97
C PHE A 418 -2.17 -10.62 -7.23
N THR A 419 -2.82 -11.61 -7.83
CA THR A 419 -3.91 -11.37 -8.75
C THR A 419 -5.17 -11.07 -7.95
N LEU A 420 -5.72 -9.87 -8.10
CA LEU A 420 -6.87 -9.46 -7.27
C LEU A 420 -8.14 -10.24 -7.61
N PRO A 421 -8.53 -10.45 -8.88
CA PRO A 421 -9.44 -11.55 -9.16
C PRO A 421 -8.68 -12.87 -9.09
N MET A 422 -9.36 -13.92 -8.66
CA MET A 422 -8.73 -15.24 -8.67
C MET A 422 -8.54 -15.75 -10.11
N LEU A 423 -7.36 -16.29 -10.40
CA LEU A 423 -7.04 -16.91 -11.67
C LEU A 423 -7.66 -18.30 -11.78
N PHE A 424 -8.51 -18.50 -12.78
CA PHE A 424 -9.01 -19.83 -13.14
C PHE A 424 -7.93 -20.62 -13.87
N MET A 425 -7.43 -21.66 -13.22
CA MET A 425 -6.46 -22.59 -13.76
C MET A 425 -7.18 -23.87 -14.20
N ASN A 426 -7.01 -24.25 -15.47
CA ASN A 426 -7.42 -25.57 -15.95
C ASN A 426 -6.34 -26.58 -15.59
N VAL A 427 -6.66 -27.48 -14.68
CA VAL A 427 -5.71 -28.42 -14.08
C VAL A 427 -5.81 -29.83 -14.69
N GLY A 428 -6.47 -29.97 -15.85
CA GLY A 428 -6.41 -31.18 -16.69
C GLY A 428 -7.21 -32.39 -16.18
N ASP A 429 -7.80 -32.31 -14.98
CA ASP A 429 -8.73 -33.29 -14.42
C ASP A 429 -10.21 -32.91 -14.59
N GLY A 430 -10.48 -31.75 -15.21
CA GLY A 430 -11.81 -31.24 -15.48
C GLY A 430 -12.41 -30.36 -14.38
N GLU A 431 -11.71 -30.17 -13.25
CA GLU A 431 -12.16 -29.28 -12.19
C GLU A 431 -11.42 -27.93 -12.25
N PRO A 432 -12.11 -26.78 -12.33
CA PRO A 432 -11.42 -25.50 -12.23
C PRO A 432 -10.79 -25.34 -10.84
N ARG A 433 -9.68 -24.60 -10.78
CA ARG A 433 -9.09 -24.13 -9.53
C ARG A 433 -8.89 -22.64 -9.62
N THR A 434 -9.06 -21.93 -8.49
CA THR A 434 -8.81 -20.49 -8.45
C THR A 434 -7.70 -20.12 -7.46
N TYR A 435 -6.86 -19.14 -7.82
CA TYR A 435 -5.71 -18.69 -7.02
C TYR A 435 -5.63 -17.16 -7.03
N GLY A 436 -5.36 -16.56 -5.87
CA GLY A 436 -5.19 -15.12 -5.70
C GLY A 436 -3.74 -14.67 -5.53
N ILE A 437 -2.81 -15.59 -5.22
CA ILE A 437 -1.37 -15.33 -5.15
C ILE A 437 -0.68 -16.19 -6.21
N ALA A 438 0.02 -15.53 -7.13
CA ALA A 438 0.57 -16.15 -8.34
C ALA A 438 2.08 -16.39 -8.23
N ASP A 439 2.83 -15.37 -7.82
CA ASP A 439 4.25 -15.53 -7.53
C ASP A 439 4.44 -15.57 -6.03
N TYR A 440 4.94 -16.69 -5.51
CA TYR A 440 5.20 -16.88 -4.09
C TYR A 440 6.56 -17.55 -3.98
N ARG A 441 7.57 -16.73 -3.68
CA ARG A 441 8.97 -17.03 -3.97
C ARG A 441 9.86 -16.95 -2.71
N PRO A 442 10.74 -17.94 -2.46
CA PRO A 442 11.68 -17.93 -1.36
C PRO A 442 12.89 -17.02 -1.67
N LEU A 443 13.25 -16.12 -0.75
CA LEU A 443 14.41 -15.23 -0.93
C LEU A 443 15.74 -15.98 -0.92
N SER A 444 15.77 -17.17 -0.31
CA SER A 444 16.94 -18.05 -0.30
C SER A 444 17.13 -18.86 -1.60
N GLY A 445 16.17 -18.82 -2.52
CA GLY A 445 16.27 -19.47 -3.82
C GLY A 445 17.22 -18.74 -4.79
N GLU A 446 17.65 -19.41 -5.86
CA GLU A 446 18.47 -18.77 -6.90
C GLU A 446 17.65 -17.76 -7.72
N THR A 447 18.26 -16.61 -8.05
CA THR A 447 17.65 -15.64 -8.97
C THR A 447 17.89 -16.03 -10.43
N TRP A 448 16.94 -15.70 -11.29
CA TRP A 448 17.04 -15.88 -12.74
C TRP A 448 18.15 -14.99 -13.32
N MET A 449 18.86 -15.51 -14.32
CA MET A 449 19.93 -14.76 -14.96
C MET A 449 19.35 -13.54 -15.70
N GLY A 450 19.71 -12.33 -15.26
CA GLY A 450 19.28 -11.08 -15.88
C GLY A 450 17.87 -10.61 -15.49
N GLN A 451 17.21 -11.29 -14.56
CA GLN A 451 15.89 -10.89 -14.04
C GLN A 451 15.86 -10.91 -12.51
N PRO A 452 15.13 -9.98 -11.87
CA PRO A 452 15.04 -9.89 -10.42
C PRO A 452 14.04 -10.89 -9.81
N GLN A 453 13.98 -12.11 -10.33
CA GLN A 453 12.96 -13.11 -9.98
C GLN A 453 13.63 -14.38 -9.47
N HIS A 454 13.07 -14.95 -8.40
CA HIS A 454 13.40 -16.30 -7.95
C HIS A 454 12.40 -17.30 -8.55
N GLU A 455 12.55 -18.59 -8.34
CA GLU A 455 11.50 -19.56 -8.72
C GLU A 455 10.28 -19.47 -7.79
N HIS A 456 9.05 -19.53 -8.33
CA HIS A 456 7.85 -19.64 -7.50
C HIS A 456 7.63 -21.09 -7.07
N VAL A 457 7.12 -21.30 -5.85
CA VAL A 457 6.97 -22.66 -5.29
C VAL A 457 5.53 -23.17 -5.29
N ALA A 458 4.53 -22.29 -5.22
CA ALA A 458 3.11 -22.65 -5.28
C ALA A 458 2.23 -21.43 -5.61
N LEU A 459 1.01 -21.69 -6.08
CA LEU A 459 -0.09 -20.73 -6.13
C LEU A 459 -0.93 -20.85 -4.85
N GLN A 460 -1.48 -19.75 -4.33
CA GLN A 460 -2.36 -19.78 -3.16
C GLN A 460 -3.73 -19.14 -3.46
N GLY A 461 -4.79 -19.74 -2.94
CA GLY A 461 -6.17 -19.29 -3.06
C GLY A 461 -6.93 -19.45 -1.74
N TRP A 462 -8.13 -18.89 -1.68
CA TRP A 462 -8.99 -18.93 -0.49
C TRP A 462 -10.44 -19.18 -0.86
N LEU A 463 -11.18 -19.81 0.05
CA LEU A 463 -12.59 -20.24 -0.10
C LEU A 463 -12.91 -20.93 -1.43
N HIS A 464 -12.87 -22.25 -1.45
CA HIS A 464 -13.64 -23.04 -2.42
C HIS A 464 -14.55 -24.00 -1.70
N TYR A 465 -15.76 -24.19 -2.21
CA TYR A 465 -16.57 -25.31 -1.76
C TYR A 465 -17.43 -25.93 -2.83
N PHE A 466 -17.68 -27.22 -2.70
CA PHE A 466 -18.57 -27.96 -3.58
C PHE A 466 -19.95 -28.14 -2.93
N ASP A 467 -21.00 -27.64 -3.58
CA ASP A 467 -22.36 -27.67 -3.05
C ASP A 467 -23.16 -28.92 -3.43
N GLY A 468 -22.60 -29.76 -4.32
CA GLY A 468 -23.25 -30.95 -4.86
C GLY A 468 -23.57 -30.85 -6.35
N GLU A 469 -23.62 -29.64 -6.89
CA GLU A 469 -23.84 -29.37 -8.31
C GLU A 469 -22.57 -28.80 -8.95
N GLU A 470 -21.99 -27.77 -8.32
CA GLU A 470 -20.78 -27.11 -8.82
C GLU A 470 -19.89 -26.58 -7.70
N TRP A 471 -18.67 -26.21 -8.07
CA TRP A 471 -17.75 -25.53 -7.17
C TRP A 471 -18.10 -24.04 -7.11
N ARG A 472 -18.12 -23.50 -5.90
CA ARG A 472 -18.30 -22.08 -5.62
C ARG A 472 -16.95 -21.42 -5.39
N TYR A 473 -16.77 -20.25 -5.99
CA TYR A 473 -15.51 -19.51 -6.00
C TYR A 473 -15.70 -18.07 -5.53
N PRO A 474 -14.63 -17.39 -5.09
CA PRO A 474 -14.68 -15.97 -4.76
C PRO A 474 -14.77 -15.09 -6.00
N ARG A 475 -15.72 -14.16 -5.99
CA ARG A 475 -15.81 -12.99 -6.88
C ARG A 475 -15.18 -11.80 -6.16
N TYR A 476 -14.21 -11.14 -6.80
CA TYR A 476 -13.53 -9.96 -6.26
C TYR A 476 -14.43 -8.71 -6.31
N GLU A 477 -14.63 -8.06 -5.17
CA GLU A 477 -15.52 -6.89 -4.99
C GLU A 477 -14.78 -5.58 -4.75
N GLY A 478 -13.44 -5.59 -4.66
CA GLY A 478 -12.63 -4.37 -4.50
C GLY A 478 -11.50 -4.52 -3.49
N SER A 479 -10.70 -3.46 -3.32
CA SER A 479 -9.58 -3.46 -2.37
C SER A 479 -9.43 -2.13 -1.64
N THR A 480 -8.80 -2.18 -0.47
CA THR A 480 -8.37 -0.98 0.28
C THR A 480 -6.88 -1.08 0.55
N ILE A 481 -6.10 -0.15 0.02
CA ILE A 481 -4.68 -0.03 0.33
C ILE A 481 -4.53 0.80 1.60
N MET A 482 -4.00 0.19 2.65
CA MET A 482 -3.72 0.82 3.95
C MET A 482 -2.28 1.35 4.00
N SER A 483 -1.36 0.80 3.22
CA SER A 483 -0.03 1.35 3.06
C SER A 483 0.56 0.87 1.75
N ALA A 484 1.03 1.84 0.95
CA ALA A 484 1.87 1.61 -0.21
C ALA A 484 3.13 2.48 -0.07
N GLY A 485 3.70 2.55 1.13
CA GLY A 485 4.97 3.22 1.38
C GLY A 485 6.14 2.25 1.28
N PRO A 486 7.40 2.75 1.16
CA PRO A 486 8.59 1.92 0.94
C PRO A 486 8.95 0.95 2.08
N LEU A 487 8.25 0.99 3.22
CA LEU A 487 8.57 0.20 4.43
C LEU A 487 7.41 -0.67 4.91
N LEU A 488 6.27 -0.65 4.22
CA LEU A 488 5.10 -1.44 4.58
C LEU A 488 4.18 -1.53 3.36
N ALA A 489 4.00 -2.75 2.88
CA ALA A 489 2.89 -3.09 2.01
C ALA A 489 1.75 -3.59 2.90
N TRP A 490 0.59 -2.94 2.90
CA TRP A 490 -0.56 -3.37 3.69
C TRP A 490 -1.87 -3.04 2.98
N TRP A 491 -2.71 -4.03 2.74
CA TRP A 491 -3.98 -3.84 2.04
C TRP A 491 -5.01 -4.92 2.40
N ARG A 492 -6.25 -4.68 1.98
CA ARG A 492 -7.38 -5.59 2.09
C ARG A 492 -7.99 -5.83 0.72
N GLN A 493 -8.48 -7.04 0.51
CA GLN A 493 -9.26 -7.43 -0.64
C GLN A 493 -10.58 -8.01 -0.15
N PHE A 494 -11.66 -7.66 -0.83
CA PHE A 494 -13.01 -8.10 -0.49
C PHE A 494 -13.51 -9.03 -1.58
N TYR A 495 -14.14 -10.11 -1.17
CA TYR A 495 -14.75 -11.06 -2.07
C TYR A 495 -16.10 -11.51 -1.56
N ARG A 496 -16.87 -12.08 -2.49
CA ARG A 496 -18.10 -12.80 -2.20
C ARG A 496 -18.11 -14.13 -2.93
N SER A 497 -18.62 -15.19 -2.31
CA SER A 497 -18.81 -16.46 -3.03
C SER A 497 -19.74 -16.25 -4.24
N SER A 498 -19.55 -17.05 -5.28
CA SER A 498 -20.29 -16.95 -6.55
C SER A 498 -21.80 -17.16 -6.42
N ASP A 499 -22.27 -17.73 -5.31
CA ASP A 499 -23.68 -17.89 -4.93
C ASP A 499 -24.16 -16.82 -3.92
N ASP A 500 -23.34 -15.81 -3.66
CA ASP A 500 -23.58 -14.69 -2.76
C ASP A 500 -23.75 -15.04 -1.25
N LYS A 501 -23.42 -16.28 -0.85
CA LYS A 501 -23.66 -16.78 0.53
C LYS A 501 -22.55 -16.51 1.53
N VAL A 502 -21.33 -16.23 1.09
CA VAL A 502 -20.16 -16.05 1.97
C VAL A 502 -19.44 -14.76 1.60
N LEU A 503 -19.25 -13.86 2.56
CA LEU A 503 -18.33 -12.73 2.42
C LEU A 503 -16.94 -13.18 2.84
N ILE A 504 -15.92 -12.81 2.07
CA ILE A 504 -14.52 -13.06 2.41
C ILE A 504 -13.78 -11.74 2.47
N THR A 505 -13.05 -11.53 3.56
CA THR A 505 -12.05 -10.47 3.65
C THR A 505 -10.67 -11.11 3.74
N MET A 506 -9.79 -10.75 2.81
CA MET A 506 -8.36 -11.09 2.87
C MET A 506 -7.58 -9.82 3.17
N GLU A 507 -6.92 -9.78 4.32
CA GLU A 507 -5.98 -8.71 4.65
C GLU A 507 -4.56 -9.25 4.56
N ALA A 508 -3.70 -8.61 3.78
CA ALA A 508 -2.30 -8.98 3.64
C ALA A 508 -1.39 -7.82 4.01
N LEU A 509 -0.26 -8.15 4.63
CA LEU A 509 0.83 -7.21 4.83
C LEU A 509 2.19 -7.87 4.72
N GLU A 510 3.16 -7.10 4.22
CA GLU A 510 4.57 -7.45 4.19
C GLU A 510 5.41 -6.29 4.73
N MET A 511 6.49 -6.66 5.42
CA MET A 511 7.47 -5.73 5.99
C MET A 511 8.85 -5.95 5.33
N PRO A 512 9.82 -5.02 5.48
CA PRO A 512 11.18 -5.23 5.01
C PRO A 512 11.77 -6.53 5.55
N GLN A 513 12.34 -7.33 4.66
CA GLN A 513 12.92 -8.65 4.96
C GLN A 513 14.22 -8.81 4.19
N ASP A 514 15.22 -9.41 4.83
CA ASP A 514 16.54 -9.73 4.27
C ASP A 514 16.93 -11.20 4.44
N ASP A 515 16.05 -12.01 5.04
CA ASP A 515 16.25 -13.44 5.31
C ASP A 515 15.29 -14.32 4.50
N GLU A 516 14.01 -14.37 4.83
CA GLU A 516 13.00 -15.14 4.10
C GLU A 516 11.70 -14.34 3.90
N THR A 517 11.00 -14.65 2.81
CA THR A 517 9.72 -14.02 2.48
C THR A 517 8.67 -14.39 3.51
N ARG A 518 7.95 -13.39 4.03
CA ARG A 518 6.79 -13.60 4.90
C ARG A 518 5.65 -12.69 4.51
N THR A 519 4.54 -13.32 4.19
CA THR A 519 3.27 -12.64 3.93
C THR A 519 2.32 -12.95 5.08
N PHE A 520 2.00 -11.93 5.87
CA PHE A 520 1.04 -12.08 6.95
C PHE A 520 -0.35 -11.90 6.35
N VAL A 521 -1.21 -12.90 6.53
CA VAL A 521 -2.53 -12.94 5.91
C VAL A 521 -3.58 -13.21 6.98
N LYS A 522 -4.55 -12.31 7.11
CA LYS A 522 -5.79 -12.57 7.86
C LYS A 522 -6.91 -12.88 6.88
N LEU A 523 -7.51 -14.06 7.01
CA LEU A 523 -8.69 -14.49 6.25
C LEU A 523 -9.90 -14.49 7.18
N THR A 524 -10.96 -13.79 6.78
CA THR A 524 -12.25 -13.78 7.48
C THR A 524 -13.34 -14.27 6.54
N TYR A 525 -14.18 -15.18 7.02
CA TYR A 525 -15.31 -15.74 6.29
C TYR A 525 -16.60 -15.55 7.08
N ASP A 526 -17.54 -14.78 6.54
CA ASP A 526 -18.87 -14.57 7.11
C ASP A 526 -19.92 -15.31 6.29
N PHE A 527 -20.54 -16.34 6.87
CA PHE A 527 -21.58 -17.13 6.23
C PHE A 527 -22.93 -16.42 6.40
N LEU A 528 -23.44 -15.82 5.33
CA LEU A 528 -24.68 -15.07 5.31
C LEU A 528 -25.92 -15.98 5.26
N GLU A 529 -25.77 -17.13 4.63
CA GLU A 529 -26.79 -18.16 4.48
C GLU A 529 -26.23 -19.55 4.81
N ASP A 530 -27.11 -20.53 4.97
CA ASP A 530 -26.70 -21.93 5.13
C ASP A 530 -25.99 -22.42 3.84
N VAL A 531 -24.80 -23.00 4.03
CA VAL A 531 -23.98 -23.56 2.96
C VAL A 531 -23.84 -25.06 3.18
N THR A 532 -24.38 -25.86 2.26
CA THR A 532 -24.20 -27.31 2.26
C THR A 532 -22.96 -27.68 1.45
N ILE A 533 -22.06 -28.43 2.07
CA ILE A 533 -20.88 -29.05 1.48
C ILE A 533 -21.21 -30.49 1.15
N ALA A 534 -21.27 -30.81 -0.14
CA ALA A 534 -21.48 -32.18 -0.57
C ALA A 534 -20.19 -32.99 -0.46
N GLY A 535 -20.26 -34.22 0.04
CA GLY A 535 -19.11 -35.12 0.17
C GLY A 535 -18.28 -34.88 1.44
N ASP A 536 -16.97 -35.14 1.36
CA ASP A 536 -16.06 -35.00 2.51
C ASP A 536 -15.56 -33.56 2.64
N THR A 537 -15.97 -32.87 3.71
CA THR A 537 -15.59 -31.48 4.00
C THR A 537 -14.08 -31.27 4.00
N ARG A 538 -13.30 -32.30 4.37
CA ARG A 538 -11.82 -32.24 4.40
C ARG A 538 -11.17 -32.06 3.02
N THR A 539 -11.96 -32.20 1.95
CA THR A 539 -11.56 -32.08 0.55
C THR A 539 -12.39 -31.05 -0.21
N ASN A 540 -13.66 -30.91 0.19
CA ASN A 540 -14.68 -30.13 -0.52
C ASN A 540 -15.02 -28.78 0.13
N LEU A 541 -14.39 -28.43 1.25
CA LEU A 541 -14.38 -27.07 1.79
C LEU A 541 -12.94 -26.64 2.04
N ARG A 542 -12.50 -25.57 1.36
CA ARG A 542 -11.11 -25.11 1.35
C ARG A 542 -11.10 -23.68 1.85
N LEU A 543 -10.68 -23.43 3.08
CA LEU A 543 -10.50 -22.06 3.57
C LEU A 543 -9.26 -21.45 2.91
N LEU A 544 -8.16 -22.19 2.89
CA LEU A 544 -6.96 -21.90 2.12
C LEU A 544 -6.63 -23.11 1.26
N ASN A 545 -6.25 -22.90 0.01
CA ASN A 545 -5.68 -23.95 -0.85
C ASN A 545 -4.38 -23.46 -1.47
N LYS A 546 -3.44 -24.39 -1.66
CA LYS A 546 -2.20 -24.12 -2.37
C LYS A 546 -1.91 -25.23 -3.36
N GLY A 547 -1.29 -24.92 -4.49
CA GLY A 547 -0.75 -25.99 -5.32
C GLY A 547 0.21 -25.56 -6.42
N THR A 548 0.91 -26.55 -6.94
CA THR A 548 2.11 -26.37 -7.75
C THR A 548 1.80 -26.45 -9.25
N TYR A 549 0.70 -25.83 -9.70
CA TYR A 549 0.11 -26.13 -11.01
C TYR A 549 0.94 -25.64 -12.21
N ILE A 550 1.75 -24.59 -12.03
CA ILE A 550 2.61 -24.06 -13.09
C ILE A 550 3.94 -24.83 -13.14
N ARG A 551 4.70 -24.87 -12.03
CA ARG A 551 6.03 -25.50 -11.98
C ARG A 551 6.03 -27.02 -11.77
N ARG A 552 4.95 -27.57 -11.21
CA ARG A 552 4.86 -28.98 -10.80
C ARG A 552 5.97 -29.38 -9.82
N VAL A 553 6.22 -28.52 -8.84
CA VAL A 553 7.18 -28.76 -7.76
C VAL A 553 6.82 -30.05 -7.03
N HIS A 554 7.80 -30.94 -6.94
CA HIS A 554 7.67 -32.24 -6.31
C HIS A 554 8.35 -32.23 -4.95
N TRP A 555 7.55 -32.16 -3.88
CA TRP A 555 8.06 -32.37 -2.52
C TRP A 555 7.91 -33.82 -2.11
N ASP A 556 8.86 -34.32 -1.33
CA ASP A 556 8.86 -35.72 -0.87
C ASP A 556 8.13 -35.89 0.47
N THR A 557 8.09 -34.85 1.29
CA THR A 557 7.67 -34.92 2.69
C THR A 557 6.72 -33.78 3.05
N ALA A 558 5.67 -34.13 3.78
CA ALA A 558 4.78 -33.21 4.46
C ALA A 558 5.09 -33.23 5.96
N ALA A 559 4.99 -32.08 6.64
CA ALA A 559 5.04 -32.02 8.09
C ALA A 559 4.03 -31.02 8.66
N TRP A 560 3.49 -31.31 9.84
CA TRP A 560 2.59 -30.41 10.55
C TRP A 560 2.75 -30.53 12.06
N MET A 561 2.45 -29.45 12.78
CA MET A 561 2.39 -29.45 14.24
C MET A 561 0.99 -29.89 14.71
N ALA A 562 0.91 -31.03 15.39
CA ALA A 562 -0.33 -31.53 15.96
C ALA A 562 -0.74 -30.77 17.24
N PRO A 563 -1.98 -30.92 17.73
CA PRO A 563 -2.46 -30.20 18.92
C PRO A 563 -1.66 -30.44 20.21
N ASP A 564 -0.97 -31.57 20.30
CA ASP A 564 -0.06 -31.91 21.40
C ASP A 564 1.29 -31.17 21.32
N GLY A 565 1.54 -30.43 20.24
CA GLY A 565 2.79 -29.71 19.97
C GLY A 565 3.85 -30.55 19.28
N GLU A 566 3.62 -31.85 19.05
CA GLU A 566 4.57 -32.70 18.34
C GLU A 566 4.49 -32.45 16.82
N VAL A 567 5.66 -32.37 16.19
CA VAL A 567 5.75 -32.31 14.72
C VAL A 567 5.64 -33.72 14.16
N ARG A 568 4.64 -33.93 13.31
CA ARG A 568 4.39 -35.19 12.61
C ARG A 568 4.77 -35.04 11.15
N THR A 569 5.25 -36.12 10.54
CA THR A 569 5.65 -36.16 9.13
C THR A 569 4.93 -37.29 8.38
N ALA A 570 4.76 -37.12 7.09
CA ALA A 570 4.24 -38.13 6.17
C ALA A 570 4.94 -38.02 4.80
N PRO A 571 5.22 -39.15 4.12
CA PRO A 571 5.67 -39.11 2.74
C PRO A 571 4.54 -38.62 1.83
N ILE A 572 4.91 -37.98 0.72
CA ILE A 572 3.96 -37.55 -0.32
C ILE A 572 3.98 -38.59 -1.45
N GLU A 573 2.85 -39.26 -1.66
CA GLU A 573 2.69 -40.24 -2.74
C GLU A 573 2.04 -39.58 -3.97
N GLN A 574 2.72 -39.63 -5.12
CA GLN A 574 2.24 -39.06 -6.40
C GLN A 574 1.35 -40.07 -7.16
N ASN A 575 0.25 -40.49 -6.55
CA ASN A 575 -0.64 -41.52 -7.08
C ASN A 575 -2.11 -41.06 -7.20
N GLY A 576 -2.41 -39.81 -6.85
CA GLY A 576 -3.77 -39.27 -6.84
C GLY A 576 -4.55 -39.60 -5.58
N GLU A 577 -3.92 -40.17 -4.55
CA GLU A 577 -4.51 -40.39 -3.23
C GLU A 577 -4.05 -39.32 -2.22
N TRP A 578 -4.90 -39.04 -1.24
CA TRP A 578 -4.61 -38.09 -0.17
C TRP A 578 -3.55 -38.66 0.78
N SER A 579 -2.31 -38.20 0.64
CA SER A 579 -1.19 -38.57 1.53
C SER A 579 -1.44 -38.08 2.97
N VAL A 580 -2.13 -36.95 3.11
CA VAL A 580 -2.62 -36.43 4.39
C VAL A 580 -4.08 -36.01 4.20
N LEU A 581 -4.99 -36.43 5.09
CA LEU A 581 -6.42 -36.09 4.98
C LEU A 581 -6.98 -35.58 6.31
N GLY A 582 -7.24 -34.28 6.38
CA GLY A 582 -7.82 -33.56 7.52
C GLY A 582 -7.13 -33.86 8.85
N LYS A 583 -5.79 -33.89 8.86
CA LYS A 583 -5.04 -34.03 10.12
C LYS A 583 -5.09 -32.72 10.88
N GLU A 584 -5.50 -32.79 12.13
CA GLU A 584 -5.65 -31.59 12.97
C GLU A 584 -4.29 -30.89 13.16
N ILE A 585 -4.28 -29.59 12.89
CA ILE A 585 -3.16 -28.69 13.15
C ILE A 585 -3.42 -28.00 14.48
N ARG A 586 -2.37 -27.72 15.23
CA ARG A 586 -2.44 -26.85 16.39
C ARG A 586 -3.03 -25.48 16.02
N SER A 587 -4.08 -25.08 16.74
CA SER A 587 -4.86 -23.88 16.47
C SER A 587 -4.17 -22.55 16.82
N VAL A 588 -3.11 -22.59 17.63
CA VAL A 588 -2.29 -21.42 18.02
C VAL A 588 -0.82 -21.76 17.85
N ASN A 589 -0.07 -20.91 17.15
CA ASN A 589 1.35 -21.09 16.81
C ASN A 589 1.67 -22.46 16.18
N GLY A 590 0.73 -23.01 15.41
CA GLY A 590 0.93 -24.22 14.63
C GLY A 590 1.55 -23.93 13.27
N PHE A 591 1.94 -24.97 12.54
CA PHE A 591 2.30 -24.86 11.13
C PHE A 591 2.01 -26.16 10.38
N ALA A 592 1.96 -26.04 9.05
CA ALA A 592 2.04 -27.15 8.10
C ALA A 592 2.99 -26.76 6.94
N CYS A 593 3.73 -27.73 6.41
CA CYS A 593 4.72 -27.47 5.36
C CYS A 593 5.00 -28.69 4.49
N THR A 594 5.67 -28.44 3.37
CA THR A 594 6.13 -29.42 2.37
C THR A 594 7.58 -29.16 1.99
N TYR A 595 8.40 -30.20 1.89
CA TYR A 595 9.86 -30.14 1.63
C TYR A 595 10.39 -31.53 1.22
N PRO A 596 11.67 -31.69 0.80
CA PRO A 596 12.61 -30.68 0.34
C PRO A 596 12.53 -30.47 -1.17
N HIS A 597 12.85 -29.28 -1.68
CA HIS A 597 13.03 -29.04 -3.12
C HIS A 597 14.02 -27.90 -3.38
N VAL A 598 14.81 -28.01 -4.46
CA VAL A 598 15.92 -27.08 -4.77
C VAL A 598 15.47 -25.65 -5.02
N ASP A 599 14.34 -25.49 -5.73
CA ASP A 599 13.70 -24.19 -5.98
C ASP A 599 12.98 -23.64 -4.75
N GLY A 600 12.90 -24.43 -3.68
CA GLY A 600 12.35 -24.06 -2.38
C GLY A 600 11.09 -24.79 -1.96
N ASN A 601 10.66 -24.49 -0.74
CA ASN A 601 9.66 -25.20 0.03
C ASN A 601 8.49 -24.30 0.37
N ASP A 602 7.34 -24.89 0.73
CA ASP A 602 6.16 -24.14 1.13
C ASP A 602 5.74 -24.44 2.57
N SER A 603 5.33 -23.40 3.28
CA SER A 603 4.72 -23.52 4.60
C SER A 603 3.61 -22.51 4.85
N VAL A 604 2.75 -22.86 5.81
CA VAL A 604 1.76 -21.98 6.41
C VAL A 604 1.89 -22.10 7.92
N ILE A 605 2.05 -20.96 8.59
CA ILE A 605 2.04 -20.84 10.04
C ILE A 605 0.64 -20.36 10.44
N VAL A 606 0.03 -21.06 11.37
CA VAL A 606 -1.24 -20.67 11.99
C VAL A 606 -0.92 -19.92 13.28
N ARG A 607 -0.97 -18.58 13.26
CA ARG A 607 -0.79 -17.77 14.48
C ARG A 607 -1.95 -18.05 15.43
N ARG A 608 -3.18 -17.95 14.91
CA ARG A 608 -4.42 -18.33 15.59
C ARG A 608 -5.55 -18.60 14.60
N ILE A 609 -6.56 -19.33 15.08
CA ILE A 609 -7.92 -19.33 14.52
C ILE A 609 -8.90 -18.76 15.56
N ASP A 610 -10.01 -18.18 15.12
CA ASP A 610 -11.03 -17.59 15.99
C ASP A 610 -12.41 -17.57 15.34
N GLY A 611 -13.45 -17.32 16.13
CA GLY A 611 -14.82 -17.16 15.66
C GLY A 611 -15.76 -18.30 16.06
N THR A 612 -16.84 -18.48 15.30
CA THR A 612 -17.92 -19.44 15.58
C THR A 612 -18.28 -20.25 14.34
N LEU A 613 -18.35 -21.56 14.48
CA LEU A 613 -18.81 -22.51 13.46
C LEU A 613 -20.06 -23.24 13.97
N ASN A 614 -21.20 -23.04 13.30
CA ASN A 614 -22.48 -23.68 13.67
C ASN A 614 -22.91 -23.41 15.12
N GLY A 615 -22.67 -22.19 15.61
CA GLY A 615 -22.99 -21.77 16.98
C GLY A 615 -21.98 -22.19 18.05
N GLU A 616 -20.98 -22.99 17.71
CA GLU A 616 -19.90 -23.40 18.61
C GLU A 616 -18.60 -22.65 18.31
N PRO A 617 -17.68 -22.49 19.26
CA PRO A 617 -16.37 -21.90 19.02
C PRO A 617 -15.59 -22.62 17.90
N PHE A 618 -15.01 -21.86 16.97
CA PHE A 618 -14.16 -22.41 15.92
C PHE A 618 -12.75 -22.70 16.44
N GLU A 619 -12.49 -23.95 16.82
CA GLU A 619 -11.23 -24.33 17.51
C GLU A 619 -10.39 -25.37 16.78
N ARG A 620 -10.89 -25.94 15.66
CA ARG A 620 -10.26 -27.10 15.01
C ARG A 620 -10.05 -26.88 13.51
N LEU A 621 -8.79 -26.90 13.10
CA LEU A 621 -8.36 -26.74 11.70
C LEU A 621 -7.63 -28.01 11.24
N GLY A 622 -7.94 -28.46 10.02
CA GLY A 622 -7.36 -29.63 9.39
C GLY A 622 -6.41 -29.28 8.25
N PHE A 623 -5.37 -30.09 8.10
CA PHE A 623 -4.45 -30.12 6.96
C PHE A 623 -4.74 -31.33 6.08
N SER A 624 -4.94 -31.08 4.79
CA SER A 624 -5.02 -32.12 3.77
C SER A 624 -3.96 -31.88 2.70
N LEU A 625 -3.41 -32.95 2.13
CA LEU A 625 -2.40 -32.93 1.08
C LEU A 625 -2.64 -34.07 0.08
N LEU A 626 -2.63 -33.71 -1.19
CA LEU A 626 -2.80 -34.59 -2.35
C LEU A 626 -1.55 -34.51 -3.24
N GLY A 627 -1.00 -35.67 -3.60
CA GLY A 627 0.03 -35.81 -4.63
C GLY A 627 -0.58 -36.34 -5.92
N HIS A 628 -0.46 -35.59 -7.02
CA HIS A 628 -1.03 -35.98 -8.31
C HIS A 628 -0.06 -36.86 -9.11
N PRO A 629 -0.55 -37.79 -9.95
CA PRO A 629 0.31 -38.63 -10.80
C PRO A 629 1.22 -37.88 -11.78
N ASP A 630 0.97 -36.59 -12.02
CA ASP A 630 1.77 -35.72 -12.88
C ASP A 630 2.69 -34.78 -12.08
N ASN A 631 3.06 -35.19 -10.86
CA ASN A 631 3.99 -34.55 -9.93
C ASN A 631 3.54 -33.22 -9.33
N ARG A 632 2.26 -32.87 -9.45
CA ARG A 632 1.71 -31.70 -8.76
C ARG A 632 1.37 -32.05 -7.32
N THR A 633 1.51 -31.08 -6.43
CA THR A 633 1.04 -31.19 -5.04
C THR A 633 -0.04 -30.15 -4.79
N GLU A 634 -1.10 -30.55 -4.09
CA GLU A 634 -2.15 -29.66 -3.58
C GLU A 634 -2.26 -29.78 -2.06
N THR A 635 -2.28 -28.64 -1.36
CA THR A 635 -2.47 -28.57 0.09
C THR A 635 -3.69 -27.71 0.44
N ILE A 636 -4.39 -28.07 1.51
CA ILE A 636 -5.65 -27.43 1.91
C ILE A 636 -5.69 -27.25 3.43
N LEU A 637 -6.16 -26.08 3.86
CA LEU A 637 -6.67 -25.84 5.21
C LEU A 637 -8.20 -25.83 5.19
N THR A 638 -8.81 -26.59 6.10
CA THR A 638 -10.26 -26.83 6.18
C THR A 638 -10.70 -26.82 7.64
N PRO A 639 -11.92 -26.37 7.99
CA PRO A 639 -12.43 -26.60 9.34
C PRO A 639 -12.63 -28.10 9.56
N LEU A 640 -12.38 -28.57 10.78
CA LEU A 640 -12.76 -29.92 11.20
C LEU A 640 -14.12 -29.84 11.89
N MET A 641 -15.15 -30.29 11.19
CA MET A 641 -16.54 -30.21 11.63
C MET A 641 -17.28 -31.53 11.42
N ASP A 642 -18.33 -31.72 12.21
CA ASP A 642 -19.26 -32.82 12.04
C ASP A 642 -20.38 -32.40 11.06
N GLY A 643 -20.68 -33.26 10.10
CA GLY A 643 -21.68 -32.99 9.07
C GLY A 643 -21.16 -32.13 7.91
N GLY A 644 -22.04 -31.90 6.94
CA GLY A 644 -21.73 -31.19 5.69
C GLY A 644 -22.47 -29.88 5.54
N THR A 645 -22.85 -29.18 6.61
CA THR A 645 -23.53 -27.88 6.51
C THR A 645 -22.90 -26.87 7.45
N VAL A 646 -22.52 -25.71 6.90
CA VAL A 646 -22.16 -24.51 7.66
C VAL A 646 -23.40 -23.62 7.76
N GLN A 647 -23.80 -23.28 8.98
CA GLN A 647 -25.01 -22.50 9.25
C GLN A 647 -24.76 -21.00 9.05
N ALA A 648 -25.82 -20.30 8.62
CA ALA A 648 -25.86 -18.85 8.58
C ALA A 648 -25.47 -18.25 9.95
N GLY A 649 -24.67 -17.18 9.91
CA GLY A 649 -24.09 -16.55 11.10
C GLY A 649 -22.80 -17.19 11.59
N SER A 650 -22.29 -18.26 10.95
CA SER A 650 -20.92 -18.72 11.20
C SER A 650 -19.93 -17.66 10.75
N HIS A 651 -18.89 -17.46 11.54
CA HIS A 651 -17.83 -16.47 11.34
C HIS A 651 -16.50 -17.14 11.63
N LEU A 652 -15.62 -17.26 10.64
CA LEU A 652 -14.33 -17.93 10.79
C LEU A 652 -13.21 -16.94 10.51
N GLU A 653 -12.24 -16.83 11.43
CA GLU A 653 -11.01 -16.07 11.22
C GLU A 653 -9.78 -16.97 11.27
N LEU A 654 -8.86 -16.78 10.33
CA LEU A 654 -7.53 -17.39 10.32
C LEU A 654 -6.49 -16.29 10.24
N ASP A 655 -5.57 -16.25 11.20
CA ASP A 655 -4.42 -15.33 11.20
C ASP A 655 -3.17 -16.16 10.88
N LEU A 656 -2.65 -15.98 9.66
CA LEU A 656 -1.67 -16.84 9.02
C LEU A 656 -0.38 -16.08 8.70
N VAL A 657 0.73 -16.82 8.65
CA VAL A 657 1.95 -16.37 7.95
C VAL A 657 2.26 -17.38 6.85
N LEU A 658 2.29 -16.90 5.61
CA LEU A 658 2.73 -17.67 4.47
C LEU A 658 4.24 -17.46 4.33
N VAL A 659 5.01 -18.55 4.34
CA VAL A 659 6.47 -18.52 4.23
C VAL A 659 6.91 -19.52 3.14
N PRO A 660 7.25 -19.07 1.92
CA PRO A 660 8.09 -19.84 1.02
C PRO A 660 9.51 -19.79 1.56
N TYR A 661 10.21 -20.92 1.59
CA TYR A 661 11.49 -20.98 2.29
C TYR A 661 12.47 -22.00 1.75
N GLY A 662 13.74 -21.71 1.99
CA GLY A 662 14.84 -22.67 1.90
C GLY A 662 15.04 -23.31 0.53
N SER A 663 15.72 -24.46 0.55
CA SER A 663 16.06 -25.26 -0.62
C SER A 663 15.90 -26.76 -0.32
N ASP A 664 16.55 -27.62 -1.11
CA ASP A 664 16.57 -29.07 -0.93
C ASP A 664 17.32 -29.53 0.33
N HIS A 665 17.94 -28.60 1.06
CA HIS A 665 18.63 -28.86 2.34
C HIS A 665 17.81 -28.44 3.56
N SER A 666 16.63 -27.86 3.36
CA SER A 666 15.77 -27.38 4.43
C SER A 666 14.74 -28.44 4.83
N ASP A 667 14.28 -28.34 6.08
CA ASP A 667 13.23 -29.19 6.64
C ASP A 667 12.21 -28.35 7.44
N TRP A 668 11.31 -29.04 8.15
CA TRP A 668 10.27 -28.44 8.98
C TRP A 668 10.79 -27.53 10.11
N GLN A 669 12.08 -27.55 10.45
CA GLN A 669 12.61 -26.70 11.51
C GLN A 669 12.54 -25.21 11.16
N VAL A 670 12.65 -24.86 9.87
CA VAL A 670 12.52 -23.48 9.41
C VAL A 670 11.14 -22.91 9.76
N PRO A 671 10.01 -23.49 9.30
CA PRO A 671 8.68 -22.99 9.67
C PRO A 671 8.38 -23.11 11.18
N TYR A 672 8.96 -24.09 11.89
CA TYR A 672 8.89 -24.12 13.35
C TYR A 672 9.52 -22.88 13.99
N TYR A 673 10.74 -22.49 13.58
CA TYR A 673 11.38 -21.28 14.10
C TYR A 673 10.65 -20.00 13.71
N GLU A 674 10.08 -19.96 12.51
CA GLU A 674 9.26 -18.84 12.08
C GLU A 674 7.95 -18.74 12.89
N ALA A 675 7.30 -19.85 13.19
CA ALA A 675 6.14 -19.88 14.09
C ALA A 675 6.51 -19.37 15.50
N CYS A 676 7.68 -19.74 15.99
CA CYS A 676 8.20 -19.24 17.25
C CYS A 676 8.50 -17.73 17.23
N ARG A 677 8.99 -17.18 16.11
CA ARG A 677 9.37 -15.75 15.97
C ARG A 677 8.17 -14.84 15.69
N TRP A 678 7.17 -15.33 14.95
CA TRP A 678 6.09 -14.53 14.36
C TRP A 678 4.68 -14.99 14.76
N GLY A 679 4.56 -16.06 15.55
CA GLY A 679 3.31 -16.46 16.19
C GLY A 679 2.78 -15.43 17.20
N LEU A 680 1.84 -15.81 18.05
CA LEU A 680 1.42 -15.01 19.19
C LEU A 680 2.50 -14.99 20.27
N GLY A 681 2.72 -13.82 20.88
CA GLY A 681 3.58 -13.68 22.05
C GLY A 681 3.05 -14.44 23.28
N PRO A 682 3.88 -14.65 24.32
CA PRO A 682 3.53 -15.49 25.47
C PRO A 682 2.21 -15.11 26.15
N THR A 683 1.98 -13.82 26.37
CA THR A 683 0.77 -13.31 27.04
C THR A 683 -0.49 -13.57 26.22
N GLU A 684 -0.45 -13.32 24.91
CA GLU A 684 -1.59 -13.50 24.02
C GLU A 684 -1.89 -15.00 23.80
N ALA A 685 -0.85 -15.81 23.62
CA ALA A 685 -0.97 -17.26 23.54
C ALA A 685 -1.54 -17.86 24.84
N SER A 686 -1.11 -17.36 26.01
CA SER A 686 -1.62 -17.81 27.31
C SER A 686 -3.08 -17.46 27.50
N ALA A 687 -3.51 -16.27 27.07
CA ALA A 687 -4.91 -15.89 27.09
C ALA A 687 -5.79 -16.82 26.23
N ARG A 688 -5.25 -17.33 25.12
CA ARG A 688 -5.98 -18.25 24.23
C ARG A 688 -5.96 -19.72 24.66
N LEU A 689 -4.85 -20.20 25.20
CA LEU A 689 -4.70 -21.61 25.55
C LEU A 689 -5.01 -21.92 27.03
N GLY A 690 -5.13 -20.88 27.87
CA GLY A 690 -5.19 -21.01 29.32
C GLY A 690 -3.84 -21.47 29.92
N GLU A 691 -3.74 -21.46 31.26
CA GLU A 691 -2.48 -21.75 31.97
C GLU A 691 -1.89 -23.13 31.65
N ALA A 692 -2.72 -24.17 31.57
CA ALA A 692 -2.27 -25.54 31.32
C ALA A 692 -1.72 -25.73 29.89
N GLY A 693 -2.34 -25.09 28.90
CA GLY A 693 -1.88 -25.13 27.50
C GLY A 693 -0.65 -24.25 27.26
N ALA A 694 -0.53 -23.13 27.96
CA ALA A 694 0.65 -22.27 27.94
C ALA A 694 1.88 -22.95 28.57
N ALA A 695 1.70 -23.72 29.65
CA ALA A 695 2.78 -24.50 30.27
C ALA A 695 3.34 -25.57 29.32
N ALA A 696 2.51 -26.15 28.44
CA ALA A 696 2.97 -27.09 27.41
C ALA A 696 3.81 -26.41 26.30
N LEU A 697 3.86 -25.07 26.29
CA LEU A 697 4.64 -24.24 25.38
C LEU A 697 5.82 -23.54 26.08
N GLU A 698 6.05 -23.85 27.36
CA GLU A 698 7.02 -23.16 28.19
C GLU A 698 8.44 -23.33 27.62
N GLY A 699 8.99 -22.23 27.09
CA GLY A 699 10.33 -22.19 26.50
C GLY A 699 10.38 -22.12 24.97
N ASP A 700 9.24 -22.14 24.27
CA ASP A 700 9.18 -22.11 22.79
C ASP A 700 8.47 -20.85 22.23
N LEU A 701 7.79 -20.05 23.06
CA LEU A 701 7.05 -18.85 22.62
C LEU A 701 7.95 -17.61 22.56
N PHE A 702 8.20 -17.10 21.36
CA PHE A 702 8.97 -15.86 21.13
C PHE A 702 8.29 -14.88 20.15
N GLY A 703 6.98 -15.02 19.94
CA GLY A 703 6.21 -14.20 19.01
C GLY A 703 6.11 -12.72 19.43
N PRO A 704 5.69 -11.82 18.53
CA PRO A 704 5.56 -10.40 18.81
C PRO A 704 4.61 -10.11 19.98
N GLU A 705 5.03 -9.23 20.88
CA GLU A 705 4.25 -8.68 21.99
C GLU A 705 4.49 -7.17 22.08
N VAL A 706 3.43 -6.41 22.32
CA VAL A 706 3.47 -4.94 22.39
C VAL A 706 2.90 -4.48 23.73
N GLU A 707 3.75 -3.85 24.56
CA GLU A 707 3.34 -3.13 25.77
C GLU A 707 3.45 -1.63 25.49
N VAL A 708 2.33 -0.90 25.47
CA VAL A 708 2.35 0.56 25.30
C VAL A 708 2.54 1.22 26.67
N LEU A 709 3.60 2.01 26.80
CA LEU A 709 3.95 2.75 28.01
C LEU A 709 3.45 4.20 27.96
N HIS A 710 3.27 4.76 26.76
CA HIS A 710 2.66 6.07 26.50
C HIS A 710 2.03 6.10 25.11
N GLY A 711 0.80 6.62 24.99
CA GLY A 711 -0.03 6.53 23.80
C GLY A 711 -1.08 5.40 23.89
N GLN A 712 -1.78 5.17 22.78
CA GLN A 712 -2.85 4.17 22.68
C GLN A 712 -2.46 3.04 21.71
N LEU A 713 -2.53 1.78 22.16
CA LEU A 713 -2.37 0.62 21.28
C LEU A 713 -3.55 0.53 20.32
N MET A 714 -3.27 0.51 19.03
CA MET A 714 -4.27 0.31 17.98
C MET A 714 -4.21 -1.12 17.42
N ARG A 715 -2.99 -1.69 17.31
CA ARG A 715 -2.76 -3.02 16.75
C ARG A 715 -1.41 -3.59 17.19
N THR A 716 -1.31 -4.92 17.28
CA THR A 716 -0.08 -5.63 17.66
C THR A 716 0.84 -6.00 16.49
N LEU A 717 0.30 -6.25 15.29
CA LEU A 717 1.10 -6.59 14.10
C LEU A 717 0.48 -6.08 12.78
N PRO A 718 1.13 -5.15 12.04
CA PRO A 718 2.29 -4.38 12.49
C PRO A 718 1.95 -3.63 13.78
N PRO A 719 2.91 -3.46 14.71
CA PRO A 719 2.70 -2.64 15.90
C PRO A 719 2.24 -1.25 15.48
N MET A 720 1.04 -0.87 15.92
CA MET A 720 0.46 0.43 15.64
C MET A 720 0.04 1.10 16.94
N VAL A 721 0.60 2.29 17.16
CA VAL A 721 0.35 3.09 18.36
C VAL A 721 -0.07 4.49 17.93
N ARG A 722 -1.13 5.01 18.54
CA ARG A 722 -1.50 6.42 18.41
C ARG A 722 -0.77 7.21 19.50
N ALA A 723 0.03 8.19 19.09
CA ALA A 723 0.76 9.09 19.97
C ALA A 723 -0.20 9.96 20.78
N GLU A 724 0.21 10.26 22.01
CA GLU A 724 -0.47 11.21 22.90
C GLU A 724 0.49 12.36 23.18
N SER A 725 0.01 13.60 23.11
CA SER A 725 0.85 14.78 23.29
C SER A 725 2.07 14.85 22.35
N ASN A 726 1.92 14.36 21.10
CA ASN A 726 2.95 14.33 20.06
C ASN A 726 4.17 13.42 20.35
N TRP A 727 4.02 12.34 21.13
CA TRP A 727 5.01 11.25 21.21
C TRP A 727 4.36 9.92 21.62
N ALA A 728 5.10 8.82 21.43
CA ALA A 728 4.69 7.48 21.83
C ALA A 728 5.86 6.70 22.44
N ARG A 729 5.55 5.76 23.33
CA ARG A 729 6.54 4.80 23.86
C ARG A 729 5.93 3.42 24.00
N LEU A 730 6.64 2.42 23.51
CA LEU A 730 6.26 1.03 23.62
C LEU A 730 7.46 0.14 23.92
N ARG A 731 7.19 -1.02 24.50
CA ARG A 731 8.10 -2.15 24.51
C ARG A 731 7.60 -3.18 23.53
N PHE A 732 8.52 -3.64 22.70
CA PHE A 732 8.28 -4.68 21.70
C PHE A 732 9.18 -5.88 21.99
N SER A 733 8.58 -7.05 22.18
CA SER A 733 9.31 -8.32 22.36
C SER A 733 8.97 -9.26 21.22
N GLY A 734 9.90 -10.15 20.86
CA GLY A 734 9.69 -11.11 19.76
C GLY A 734 9.90 -10.51 18.38
N GLY A 735 9.44 -11.21 17.34
CA GLY A 735 9.74 -10.86 15.94
C GLY A 735 11.20 -11.11 15.56
N HIS A 736 11.52 -10.92 14.29
CA HIS A 736 12.88 -11.01 13.79
C HIS A 736 13.13 -9.97 12.70
N ASN A 737 14.39 -9.69 12.37
CA ASN A 737 14.73 -8.81 11.27
C ASN A 737 14.17 -7.38 11.44
N ALA A 738 13.56 -6.79 10.42
CA ALA A 738 12.91 -5.49 10.51
C ALA A 738 11.40 -5.64 10.75
N VAL A 739 10.87 -4.81 11.64
CA VAL A 739 9.42 -4.72 11.92
C VAL A 739 8.94 -3.32 11.62
N ALA A 740 7.91 -3.20 10.80
CA ALA A 740 7.24 -1.94 10.55
C ALA A 740 6.48 -1.49 11.81
N LEU A 741 6.97 -0.44 12.45
CA LEU A 741 6.34 0.27 13.56
C LEU A 741 5.57 1.47 13.00
N VAL A 742 4.27 1.47 13.21
CA VAL A 742 3.39 2.58 12.81
C VAL A 742 3.09 3.44 14.03
N VAL A 743 3.36 4.73 13.93
CA VAL A 743 2.98 5.69 14.97
C VAL A 743 2.20 6.84 14.35
N SER A 744 0.94 7.04 14.77
CA SER A 744 0.06 8.11 14.25
C SER A 744 -0.35 9.10 15.34
N GLY A 745 -1.19 10.09 15.03
CA GLY A 745 -1.74 11.03 16.03
C GLY A 745 -0.90 12.28 16.32
N PHE A 746 0.07 12.63 15.46
CA PHE A 746 0.83 13.87 15.59
C PHE A 746 0.04 15.05 15.01
N GLU A 747 -0.12 16.12 15.78
CA GLU A 747 -0.98 17.27 15.42
C GLU A 747 -0.41 18.09 14.24
N LYS A 748 0.91 18.09 14.07
CA LYS A 748 1.62 18.83 13.02
C LYS A 748 2.68 17.93 12.39
N PRO A 749 3.02 18.14 11.11
CA PRO A 749 4.11 17.41 10.48
C PRO A 749 5.46 17.79 11.14
N GLY A 750 6.39 16.85 11.14
CA GLY A 750 7.75 17.00 11.63
C GLY A 750 8.63 15.85 11.17
N VAL A 751 9.91 15.87 11.55
CA VAL A 751 10.83 14.76 11.30
C VAL A 751 10.81 13.83 12.51
N PRO A 752 10.49 12.53 12.35
CA PRO A 752 10.44 11.60 13.47
C PRO A 752 11.84 11.26 14.00
N LEU A 753 11.96 11.15 15.32
CA LEU A 753 13.14 10.63 16.00
C LEU A 753 12.77 9.34 16.72
N LEU A 754 13.50 8.25 16.45
CA LEU A 754 13.31 6.98 17.14
C LEU A 754 14.45 6.71 18.11
N TRP A 755 14.07 6.36 19.33
CA TRP A 755 14.99 6.08 20.42
C TRP A 755 14.79 4.65 20.90
N LYS A 756 15.89 3.96 21.18
CA LYS A 756 15.93 2.72 21.96
C LYS A 756 16.48 3.04 23.35
N GLY A 757 15.62 3.07 24.36
CA GLY A 757 15.99 3.70 25.63
C GLY A 757 16.24 5.21 25.42
N GLU A 758 17.42 5.68 25.81
CA GLU A 758 17.92 7.04 25.54
C GLU A 758 18.86 7.09 24.31
N SER A 759 19.07 5.97 23.61
CA SER A 759 19.95 5.92 22.44
C SER A 759 19.14 6.20 21.19
N TYR A 760 19.56 7.19 20.40
CA TYR A 760 18.97 7.45 19.10
C TYR A 760 19.31 6.32 18.13
N LEU A 761 18.32 5.84 17.38
CA LEU A 761 18.52 4.85 16.32
C LEU A 761 18.69 5.59 14.99
N ASP A 762 19.95 5.67 14.55
CA ASP A 762 20.28 6.20 13.23
C ASP A 762 20.19 5.09 12.18
N ALA A 763 19.07 5.07 11.45
CA ALA A 763 18.85 4.21 10.29
C ALA A 763 18.95 4.98 8.96
N HIS A 764 19.38 6.24 9.02
CA HIS A 764 19.50 7.10 7.85
C HIS A 764 20.75 6.74 7.03
N VAL A 765 20.69 7.07 5.74
CA VAL A 765 21.86 7.11 4.84
C VAL A 765 22.06 8.54 4.30
N ARG A 766 20.97 9.30 4.11
CA ARG A 766 20.95 10.69 3.60
C ARG A 766 20.16 11.67 4.51
N GLY A 767 19.96 11.36 5.79
CA GLY A 767 19.35 12.28 6.77
C GLY A 767 17.82 12.40 6.71
N GLY A 768 17.20 12.18 5.55
CA GLY A 768 15.73 12.17 5.37
C GLY A 768 15.11 10.80 5.05
N ASP A 769 15.92 9.74 4.98
CA ASP A 769 15.53 8.42 4.50
C ASP A 769 15.55 7.35 5.58
N TRP A 770 14.48 6.56 5.70
CA TRP A 770 14.28 5.37 6.58
C TRP A 770 12.88 5.35 7.24
N TYR A 771 12.03 6.35 6.95
CA TYR A 771 10.64 6.41 7.39
C TYR A 771 9.72 6.84 6.25
N THR A 772 8.43 6.62 6.40
CA THR A 772 7.39 7.16 5.51
C THR A 772 6.43 8.01 6.31
N THR A 773 6.02 9.17 5.79
CA THR A 773 5.00 10.01 6.42
C THR A 773 3.63 9.71 5.82
N PHE A 774 2.58 9.78 6.63
CA PHE A 774 1.20 9.72 6.17
C PHE A 774 0.32 10.69 6.97
N GLN A 775 -0.88 10.95 6.44
CA GLN A 775 -1.93 11.68 7.15
C GLN A 775 -3.11 10.72 7.43
N ASP A 776 -3.60 10.73 8.67
CA ASP A 776 -4.80 10.03 9.09
C ASP A 776 -6.05 10.79 8.61
N ALA A 777 -7.20 10.09 8.56
CA ALA A 777 -8.48 10.69 8.15
C ALA A 777 -8.94 11.87 9.02
N ASP A 778 -8.46 11.96 10.27
CA ASP A 778 -8.74 13.08 11.19
C ASP A 778 -7.81 14.29 10.99
N GLY A 779 -6.91 14.23 9.99
CA GLY A 779 -5.94 15.27 9.66
C GLY A 779 -4.64 15.21 10.46
N THR A 780 -4.52 14.31 11.45
CA THR A 780 -3.25 14.09 12.16
C THR A 780 -2.23 13.37 11.28
N HIS A 781 -0.96 13.45 11.65
CA HIS A 781 0.15 12.89 10.90
C HIS A 781 0.69 11.63 11.59
N GLY A 782 1.31 10.77 10.81
CA GLY A 782 1.96 9.57 11.31
C GLY A 782 3.17 9.17 10.49
N TYR A 783 3.89 8.20 11.04
CA TYR A 783 5.14 7.69 10.51
C TYR A 783 5.14 6.17 10.49
N VAL A 784 5.64 5.59 9.40
CA VAL A 784 6.04 4.18 9.34
C VAL A 784 7.56 4.13 9.47
N LEU A 785 8.03 3.42 10.48
CA LEU A 785 9.46 3.25 10.83
C LEU A 785 9.78 1.75 10.78
N ALA A 786 11.01 1.36 10.46
CA ALA A 786 11.38 -0.06 10.39
C ALA A 786 12.63 -0.38 11.25
N PRO A 787 12.53 -0.33 12.59
CA PRO A 787 13.63 -0.76 13.46
C PRO A 787 13.94 -2.25 13.33
N GLU A 788 15.20 -2.60 13.61
CA GLU A 788 15.62 -4.00 13.71
C GLU A 788 15.25 -4.56 15.08
N VAL A 789 14.63 -5.74 15.06
CA VAL A 789 14.29 -6.54 16.22
C VAL A 789 15.01 -7.88 16.14
N ARG A 790 15.45 -8.40 17.28
CA ARG A 790 16.16 -9.67 17.31
C ARG A 790 15.65 -10.56 18.41
N THR A 791 15.14 -11.73 18.04
CA THR A 791 15.14 -12.90 18.93
C THR A 791 16.57 -13.39 19.10
N THR A 792 17.04 -13.46 20.34
CA THR A 792 18.40 -13.90 20.67
C THR A 792 18.42 -15.37 21.04
N ARG A 793 19.61 -15.97 21.01
CA ARG A 793 19.84 -17.33 21.52
C ARG A 793 20.77 -17.24 22.72
N HIS A 794 20.29 -17.59 23.91
CA HIS A 794 21.13 -17.68 25.11
C HIS A 794 21.23 -19.13 25.58
N GLY A 795 22.45 -19.64 25.74
CA GLY A 795 22.69 -21.01 26.24
C GLY A 795 22.09 -22.13 25.37
N GLY A 796 21.92 -21.91 24.07
CA GLY A 796 21.33 -22.89 23.15
C GLY A 796 19.80 -22.82 23.01
N LYS A 797 19.11 -22.03 23.85
CA LYS A 797 17.67 -21.75 23.77
C LYS A 797 17.42 -20.39 23.11
N TRP A 798 16.41 -20.32 22.25
CA TRP A 798 15.91 -19.04 21.74
C TRP A 798 15.23 -18.26 22.88
N GLY A 799 15.23 -16.92 22.80
CA GLY A 799 14.67 -16.02 23.81
C GLY A 799 14.39 -14.64 23.22
N THR A 800 13.31 -14.02 23.66
CA THR A 800 12.92 -12.68 23.21
C THR A 800 13.84 -11.62 23.82
N MET A 801 14.39 -10.74 22.99
CA MET A 801 14.92 -9.47 23.47
C MET A 801 13.75 -8.48 23.46
N THR A 802 13.53 -7.79 24.58
CA THR A 802 12.58 -6.68 24.64
C THR A 802 13.26 -5.39 24.22
N HIS A 803 12.63 -4.67 23.30
CA HIS A 803 13.08 -3.40 22.77
C HIS A 803 12.18 -2.28 23.30
N ASP A 804 12.74 -1.32 24.03
CA ASP A 804 12.02 -0.11 24.51
C ASP A 804 12.17 1.00 23.48
N PHE A 805 11.15 1.17 22.64
CA PHE A 805 11.11 2.19 21.59
C PHE A 805 10.35 3.43 22.06
N ARG A 806 10.90 4.61 21.78
CA ARG A 806 10.20 5.91 21.89
C ARG A 806 10.23 6.60 20.53
N VAL A 807 9.10 7.11 20.10
CA VAL A 807 8.99 7.92 18.87
C VAL A 807 8.61 9.34 19.27
N THR A 808 9.44 10.28 18.87
CA THR A 808 9.24 11.73 19.07
C THR A 808 9.40 12.45 17.73
N GLN A 809 9.34 13.79 17.73
CA GLN A 809 9.55 14.58 16.51
C GLN A 809 10.39 15.84 16.77
N VAL A 810 11.06 16.29 15.71
CA VAL A 810 11.61 17.66 15.60
C VAL A 810 10.78 18.46 14.61
N ARG A 811 10.61 19.75 14.91
CA ARG A 811 10.06 20.76 14.00
C ARG A 811 10.97 21.96 13.96
N ALA A 812 11.11 22.56 12.78
CA ALA A 812 11.87 23.79 12.60
C ALA A 812 11.08 24.73 11.70
N GLU A 813 11.03 26.01 12.06
CA GLU A 813 10.33 27.05 11.28
C GLU A 813 10.84 27.13 9.83
N GLN A 814 12.15 26.95 9.64
CA GLN A 814 12.82 26.99 8.35
C GLN A 814 12.93 25.60 7.68
N GLY A 815 12.25 24.58 8.23
CA GLY A 815 12.47 23.18 7.86
C GLY A 815 13.72 22.58 8.50
N VAL A 816 13.81 21.27 8.46
CA VAL A 816 15.00 20.51 8.91
C VAL A 816 15.78 20.14 7.65
N SER A 817 17.08 20.39 7.62
CA SER A 817 17.95 20.05 6.50
C SER A 817 18.77 18.78 6.74
N ASP A 818 19.01 18.42 8.01
CA ASP A 818 19.70 17.17 8.36
C ASP A 818 19.37 16.73 9.79
N VAL A 819 19.38 15.41 9.99
CA VAL A 819 19.37 14.75 11.31
C VAL A 819 20.39 13.62 11.28
N ARG A 820 21.39 13.70 12.14
CA ARG A 820 22.50 12.72 12.15
C ARG A 820 23.02 12.44 13.54
N LEU A 821 23.72 11.32 13.67
CA LEU A 821 24.47 10.96 14.86
C LEU A 821 25.96 11.30 14.68
N GLU A 822 26.50 12.18 15.52
CA GLU A 822 27.92 12.56 15.54
C GLU A 822 28.49 12.34 16.94
N ASN A 823 29.46 11.43 17.10
CA ASN A 823 30.09 11.14 18.41
C ASN A 823 29.11 10.82 19.55
N ALA A 824 28.05 10.06 19.23
CA ALA A 824 26.92 9.74 20.13
C ALA A 824 25.99 10.92 20.50
N GLU A 825 26.21 12.11 19.93
CA GLU A 825 25.29 13.24 19.98
C GLU A 825 24.38 13.24 18.75
N VAL A 826 23.09 13.50 18.95
CA VAL A 826 22.18 13.74 17.82
C VAL A 826 22.30 15.21 17.46
N VAL A 827 22.49 15.49 16.17
CA VAL A 827 22.61 16.84 15.62
C VAL A 827 21.42 17.08 14.69
N ILE A 828 20.78 18.24 14.86
CA ILE A 828 19.71 18.75 14.01
C ILE A 828 20.23 20.01 13.34
N GLU A 829 20.07 20.10 12.03
CA GLU A 829 20.37 21.30 11.24
C GLU A 829 19.13 21.83 10.54
N ALA A 830 19.06 23.14 10.43
CA ALA A 830 18.07 23.88 9.65
C ALA A 830 18.81 24.81 8.67
N PRO A 831 18.22 25.13 7.51
CA PRO A 831 18.91 25.91 6.47
C PRO A 831 19.20 27.35 6.89
N ALA A 832 18.44 27.89 7.85
CA ALA A 832 18.62 29.22 8.40
C ALA A 832 18.25 29.25 9.90
N GLN A 833 18.61 30.34 10.58
CA GLN A 833 18.22 30.56 11.97
C GLN A 833 16.70 30.74 12.06
N GLY A 834 16.07 30.02 12.98
CA GLY A 834 14.67 30.18 13.35
C GLY A 834 14.32 29.29 14.54
N LEU A 835 13.03 29.22 14.88
CA LEU A 835 12.59 28.39 16.00
C LEU A 835 12.73 26.89 15.64
N ILE A 836 13.49 26.16 16.44
CA ILE A 836 13.53 24.70 16.46
C ILE A 836 12.88 24.20 17.74
N GLU A 837 11.98 23.23 17.63
CA GLU A 837 11.32 22.53 18.73
C GLU A 837 11.61 21.03 18.63
N VAL A 838 12.03 20.42 19.73
CA VAL A 838 12.24 18.97 19.79
C VAL A 838 11.70 18.39 21.08
N ASP A 839 10.89 17.35 20.96
CA ASP A 839 10.50 16.49 22.07
C ASP A 839 11.51 15.31 22.10
N SER A 840 12.18 15.08 23.24
CA SER A 840 13.31 14.14 23.30
C SER A 840 13.63 13.67 24.73
N PRO A 841 14.11 12.43 24.93
CA PRO A 841 14.58 11.98 26.24
C PRO A 841 15.88 12.67 26.69
N ARG A 842 16.59 13.33 25.76
CA ARG A 842 17.85 14.06 26.00
C ARG A 842 17.66 15.57 26.05
N ILE A 843 18.59 16.26 26.70
CA ILE A 843 18.73 17.73 26.74
C ILE A 843 19.52 18.20 25.52
N TRP A 844 19.15 19.35 24.95
CA TRP A 844 19.78 19.93 23.76
C TRP A 844 20.42 21.29 24.01
N ALA A 845 21.45 21.60 23.22
CA ALA A 845 22.13 22.90 23.20
C ALA A 845 22.35 23.41 21.76
N PRO A 846 22.27 24.73 21.52
CA PRO A 846 21.70 25.73 22.42
C PRO A 846 20.20 25.48 22.62
N GLY A 847 19.62 26.04 23.68
CA GLY A 847 18.17 25.99 23.88
C GLY A 847 17.72 25.96 25.33
N THR A 848 16.41 26.06 25.51
CA THR A 848 15.72 25.96 26.79
C THR A 848 14.94 24.65 26.82
N THR A 849 15.38 23.72 27.67
CA THR A 849 14.71 22.43 27.89
C THR A 849 13.77 22.54 29.07
N THR A 850 12.48 22.26 28.87
CA THR A 850 11.51 22.04 29.96
C THR A 850 11.48 20.56 30.30
N LEU A 851 11.71 20.21 31.56
CA LEU A 851 11.70 18.84 32.05
C LEU A 851 10.28 18.33 32.25
N GLY A 852 10.06 17.06 31.91
CA GLY A 852 8.80 16.34 32.08
C GLY A 852 8.97 14.86 31.75
N ASP A 853 7.87 14.14 31.55
CA ASP A 853 7.89 12.74 31.10
C ASP A 853 8.60 12.58 29.74
N MET A 854 8.44 13.61 28.90
CA MET A 854 9.25 13.87 27.72
C MET A 854 9.78 15.29 27.82
N ASN A 855 11.09 15.47 27.65
CA ASN A 855 11.66 16.81 27.68
C ASN A 855 11.31 17.53 26.39
N ARG A 856 10.91 18.81 26.50
CA ARG A 856 10.69 19.69 25.36
C ARG A 856 11.78 20.74 25.32
N THR A 857 12.54 20.80 24.23
CA THR A 857 13.55 21.84 24.01
C THR A 857 13.14 22.78 22.89
N THR A 858 13.29 24.08 23.11
CA THR A 858 13.14 25.10 22.08
C THR A 858 14.39 25.96 21.98
N ALA A 859 14.75 26.36 20.75
CA ALA A 859 15.87 27.26 20.51
C ALA A 859 15.68 28.08 19.23
N GLU A 860 16.15 29.33 19.25
CA GLU A 860 16.33 30.15 18.04
C GLU A 860 17.72 29.86 17.46
N ALA A 861 17.80 28.89 16.57
CA ALA A 861 19.07 28.36 16.07
C ALA A 861 18.93 27.79 14.65
N SER A 862 20.06 27.63 13.95
CA SER A 862 20.15 26.81 12.74
C SER A 862 20.78 25.44 13.00
N LEU A 863 21.26 25.20 14.22
CA LEU A 863 21.97 23.99 14.63
C LEU A 863 21.67 23.73 16.11
N MET A 864 21.22 22.52 16.43
CA MET A 864 21.08 22.02 17.80
C MET A 864 21.75 20.66 17.92
N ARG A 865 22.30 20.36 19.10
CA ARG A 865 22.85 19.04 19.41
C ARG A 865 22.43 18.56 20.79
N THR A 866 22.26 17.25 20.96
CA THR A 866 22.09 16.68 22.30
C THR A 866 23.38 16.85 23.08
N VAL A 867 23.28 17.17 24.36
CA VAL A 867 24.44 17.26 25.26
C VAL A 867 24.47 16.09 26.23
N PRO A 868 25.65 15.66 26.70
CA PRO A 868 25.78 14.60 27.71
C PRO A 868 25.42 15.14 29.11
N LEU A 869 24.16 15.55 29.27
CA LEU A 869 23.56 16.06 30.49
C LEU A 869 22.20 15.40 30.69
N THR A 870 21.96 14.88 31.88
CA THR A 870 20.62 14.52 32.34
C THR A 870 20.25 15.34 33.56
N ALA A 871 18.95 15.52 33.79
CA ALA A 871 18.46 16.30 34.91
C ALA A 871 17.24 15.61 35.55
N ARG A 872 17.10 15.76 36.87
CA ARG A 872 15.93 15.32 37.63
C ARG A 872 15.53 16.40 38.60
N SER A 873 14.25 16.72 38.63
CA SER A 873 13.64 17.67 39.55
C SER A 873 12.35 17.06 40.10
N GLU A 874 12.02 17.37 41.35
CA GLU A 874 10.72 17.02 41.94
C GLU A 874 9.63 18.03 41.59
N GLY A 875 10.00 19.19 41.03
CA GLY A 875 9.10 20.27 40.62
C GLY A 875 8.74 20.18 39.13
N GLU A 876 7.45 20.30 38.83
CA GLU A 876 6.93 20.29 37.46
C GLU A 876 7.39 21.54 36.69
N GLY A 877 7.70 21.38 35.39
CA GLY A 877 8.01 22.50 34.51
C GLY A 877 9.37 23.17 34.76
N THR A 878 10.27 22.53 35.51
CA THR A 878 11.67 22.96 35.66
C THR A 878 12.31 23.16 34.29
N ARG A 879 13.01 24.28 34.07
CA ARG A 879 13.68 24.60 32.80
C ARG A 879 15.18 24.68 32.95
N ILE A 880 15.88 24.24 31.92
CA ILE A 880 17.34 24.29 31.78
C ILE A 880 17.67 25.02 30.49
N THR A 881 18.28 26.20 30.60
CA THR A 881 18.72 27.00 29.46
C THR A 881 20.22 26.87 29.30
N ILE A 882 20.69 26.33 28.18
CA ILE A 882 22.13 26.20 27.90
C ILE A 882 22.59 27.37 27.05
N GLN A 883 23.45 28.24 27.61
CA GLN A 883 24.04 29.36 26.88
C GLN A 883 25.34 28.96 26.16
N GLU A 884 26.12 28.04 26.73
CA GLU A 884 27.40 27.62 26.14
C GLU A 884 27.69 26.16 26.51
N TRP A 885 28.06 25.35 25.52
CA TRP A 885 28.47 23.97 25.73
C TRP A 885 29.73 23.65 24.92
N ALA A 886 30.88 23.72 25.58
CA ALA A 886 32.20 23.42 25.03
C ALA A 886 32.94 22.38 25.89
N SER A 887 33.94 21.71 25.31
CA SER A 887 34.71 20.66 25.99
C SER A 887 35.36 21.12 27.31
N GLY A 888 35.74 22.40 27.40
CA GLY A 888 36.35 23.01 28.58
C GLY A 888 35.39 23.82 29.46
N LEU A 889 34.19 24.15 28.98
CA LEU A 889 33.30 25.10 29.66
C LEU A 889 31.84 24.80 29.33
N ARG A 890 31.01 24.67 30.37
CA ARG A 890 29.55 24.59 30.25
C ARG A 890 28.94 25.74 31.04
N ARG A 891 28.06 26.51 30.41
CA ARG A 891 27.25 27.56 31.03
C ARG A 891 25.78 27.27 30.77
N LEU A 892 25.03 27.15 31.85
CA LEU A 892 23.60 26.93 31.82
C LEU A 892 22.92 27.65 32.99
N THR A 893 21.62 27.84 32.87
CA THR A 893 20.77 28.29 33.97
C THR A 893 19.68 27.26 34.23
N VAL A 894 19.36 27.03 35.51
CA VAL A 894 18.20 26.25 35.94
C VAL A 894 17.15 27.20 36.54
N SER A 895 15.89 27.03 36.14
CA SER A 895 14.75 27.74 36.72
C SER A 895 13.68 26.73 37.15
N GLY A 896 13.21 26.78 38.40
CA GLY A 896 12.20 25.86 38.91
C GLY A 896 11.91 26.09 40.40
N ASP A 897 10.78 25.58 40.86
CA ASP A 897 10.30 25.69 42.25
C ASP A 897 10.87 24.61 43.18
N ALA A 898 11.58 23.62 42.64
CA ALA A 898 12.23 22.54 43.38
C ALA A 898 13.74 22.46 43.06
N PRO A 899 14.55 21.94 44.01
CA PRO A 899 15.94 21.61 43.73
C PRO A 899 16.08 20.63 42.56
N THR A 900 17.06 20.87 41.70
CA THR A 900 17.32 20.06 40.50
C THR A 900 18.69 19.40 40.58
N ALA A 901 18.72 18.09 40.38
CA ALA A 901 19.94 17.31 40.25
C ALA A 901 20.38 17.29 38.78
N LEU A 902 21.53 17.89 38.47
CA LEU A 902 22.17 17.82 37.16
C LEU A 902 23.24 16.73 37.16
N THR A 903 23.21 15.84 36.17
CA THR A 903 24.20 14.79 35.99
C THR A 903 24.92 14.98 34.66
N PHE A 904 26.16 15.44 34.74
CA PHE A 904 27.06 15.58 33.59
C PHE A 904 27.71 14.23 33.31
N LEU A 905 27.68 13.82 32.05
CA LEU A 905 28.20 12.53 31.57
C LEU A 905 29.35 12.76 30.60
N HIS A 906 30.10 11.69 30.32
CA HIS A 906 31.18 11.67 29.33
C HIS A 906 32.28 12.74 29.54
N LEU A 907 32.51 13.15 30.78
CA LEU A 907 33.63 14.00 31.15
C LEU A 907 34.92 13.16 31.23
N ALA A 908 36.08 13.82 31.26
CA ALA A 908 37.34 13.14 31.51
C ALA A 908 37.30 12.44 32.88
N ARG A 909 37.79 11.19 32.94
CA ARG A 909 37.78 10.38 34.17
C ARG A 909 38.72 10.96 35.22
N ASN A 910 38.25 11.06 36.46
CA ASN A 910 39.00 11.65 37.59
C ASN A 910 39.51 13.08 37.32
N ALA A 911 38.82 13.84 36.47
CA ALA A 911 39.18 15.23 36.16
C ALA A 911 38.76 16.18 37.27
N GLU A 912 39.55 17.22 37.51
CA GLU A 912 39.20 18.29 38.45
C GLU A 912 38.45 19.41 37.71
N LEU A 913 37.25 19.72 38.19
CA LEU A 913 36.34 20.68 37.60
C LEU A 913 36.05 21.80 38.61
N SER A 914 36.01 23.04 38.14
CA SER A 914 35.39 24.15 38.87
C SER A 914 33.89 24.11 38.59
N VAL A 915 33.08 24.10 39.64
CA VAL A 915 31.63 24.14 39.58
C VAL A 915 31.17 25.38 40.35
N THR A 916 30.58 26.35 39.64
CA THR A 916 29.97 27.53 40.23
C THR A 916 28.46 27.42 40.16
N ILE A 917 27.77 27.57 41.29
CA ILE A 917 26.30 27.59 41.37
C ILE A 917 25.91 28.86 42.11
N ASP A 918 25.12 29.73 41.48
CA ASP A 918 24.68 31.00 42.07
C ASP A 918 25.85 31.85 42.64
N GLY A 919 26.96 31.88 41.90
CA GLY A 919 28.18 32.59 42.30
C GLY A 919 29.04 31.89 43.37
N ILE A 920 28.63 30.74 43.89
CA ILE A 920 29.40 29.93 44.84
C ILE A 920 30.25 28.91 44.08
N GLU A 921 31.57 29.07 44.11
CA GLU A 921 32.52 28.19 43.43
C GLU A 921 32.97 27.03 44.35
N ALA A 922 33.02 25.82 43.81
CA ALA A 922 33.60 24.65 44.44
C ALA A 922 34.35 23.78 43.44
N THR A 923 35.46 23.17 43.88
CA THR A 923 36.14 22.13 43.10
C THR A 923 35.43 20.80 43.29
N ARG A 924 35.22 20.07 42.20
CA ARG A 924 34.65 18.72 42.17
C ARG A 924 35.52 17.82 41.30
N THR A 925 35.54 16.53 41.61
CA THR A 925 36.24 15.52 40.81
C THR A 925 35.20 14.60 40.18
N THR A 926 35.35 14.29 38.90
CA THR A 926 34.48 13.32 38.22
C THR A 926 34.73 11.91 38.76
N ASP A 927 33.72 11.05 38.66
CA ASP A 927 33.86 9.65 39.03
C ASP A 927 34.76 8.88 38.04
N GLY A 928 35.05 7.60 38.36
CA GLY A 928 35.88 6.73 37.53
C GLY A 928 35.31 6.43 36.14
N MET A 929 34.05 6.80 35.87
CA MET A 929 33.35 6.67 34.60
C MET A 929 33.21 8.01 33.86
N GLY A 930 33.66 9.12 34.45
CA GLY A 930 33.54 10.46 33.88
C GLY A 930 32.18 11.13 34.14
N GLY A 931 31.48 10.75 35.22
CA GLY A 931 30.25 11.37 35.68
C GLY A 931 30.47 12.45 36.75
N LEU A 932 29.60 13.46 36.80
CA LEU A 932 29.53 14.44 37.88
C LEU A 932 28.06 14.80 38.18
N VAL A 933 27.65 14.71 39.45
CA VAL A 933 26.33 15.13 39.92
C VAL A 933 26.42 16.45 40.68
N VAL A 934 25.56 17.40 40.34
CA VAL A 934 25.49 18.74 40.94
C VAL A 934 24.05 19.02 41.38
N GLN A 935 23.87 19.50 42.61
CA GLN A 935 22.56 19.89 43.15
C GLN A 935 22.38 21.39 43.00
N VAL A 936 21.37 21.81 42.27
CA VAL A 936 21.02 23.21 42.03
C VAL A 936 19.79 23.56 42.87
N PRO A 937 19.83 24.62 43.69
CA PRO A 937 18.67 25.02 44.49
C PRO A 937 17.51 25.49 43.61
N ALA A 938 16.30 25.50 44.18
CA ALA A 938 15.15 26.13 43.55
C ALA A 938 15.39 27.65 43.37
N GLY A 939 14.88 28.22 42.29
CA GLY A 939 15.01 29.64 41.97
C GLY A 939 14.55 29.97 40.55
N ASP A 940 14.38 31.26 40.28
CA ASP A 940 13.86 31.74 39.00
C ASP A 940 14.91 31.68 37.87
N GLU A 941 16.19 31.86 38.21
CA GLU A 941 17.30 31.86 37.24
C GLU A 941 18.62 31.58 37.95
N VAL A 942 18.89 30.31 38.30
CA VAL A 942 20.10 29.91 39.03
C VAL A 942 21.25 29.59 38.06
N PRO A 943 22.30 30.42 37.95
CA PRO A 943 23.39 30.18 37.02
C PRO A 943 24.29 29.03 37.49
N VAL A 944 24.68 28.17 36.55
CA VAL A 944 25.60 27.05 36.76
C VAL A 944 26.72 27.11 35.72
N VAL A 945 27.96 27.10 36.20
CA VAL A 945 29.16 27.08 35.35
C VAL A 945 30.02 25.89 35.73
N VAL A 946 30.37 25.06 34.75
CA VAL A 946 31.29 23.92 34.94
C VAL A 946 32.49 24.07 34.01
N GLY A 947 33.66 24.35 34.58
CA GLY A 947 34.92 24.55 33.87
C GLY A 947 35.94 23.45 34.16
N LEU A 948 36.70 23.02 33.14
CA LEU A 948 37.82 22.09 33.32
C LEU A 948 39.03 22.81 33.91
N LEU A 949 39.54 22.34 35.06
CA LEU A 949 40.76 22.86 35.67
C LEU A 949 41.98 22.02 35.30
N ARG A 950 41.86 20.69 35.37
CA ARG A 950 42.93 19.71 35.08
C ARG A 950 42.40 18.38 34.56
#